data_AF-A0A525W1P7-F1
#
_entry.id   AF-A0A525W1P7-F1
#
_cell.length_a   1.000
_cell.length_b   1.000
_cell.length_c   1.000
_cell.angle_alpha   90.00
_cell.angle_beta   90.00
_cell.angle_gamma   90.00
#
_symmetry.space_group_name_H-M   'P 1'
#
loop_
_entity.id
_entity.type
_entity.pdbx_description
1 polymer ?
#
loop_
_entity_poly.entity_id
_entity_poly.type
_entity_poly.pdbx_seq_one_letter_code
_entity_poly.pdbx_strand_id
1 'polypeptide(L)'
;MTAPTLILPDRSRAIAADLRAQLGSEKVKDDFPTKTAYAVDASIYRMVPQAVVLVESEDDIAKTIRYAVARGIPLTPRAAGTNLTGSAVGSGIILDVSRLNRILEVNREERWARVQPGIVLAELNKQLARQGLLFGPDPSSGDMCKLGGMLANNSSGPHTLCYGSVKDNVHRLRLCLESGTWLEAKSYALNDPTLERLLSTIPALRDVLVLAQSHADLISGKRPTVSKNSCGYNLFGLVDGLAQGQFDLPKLFVGSEGTLGVVSEATLRLVEKPKATLTALIHFRHLEDVGAAVPLLLALQPSALEVMDANTLDLIGRAKHGIPADAAATLLAELDADSLAVDLHERAEQMATACRPFRLAADLTLAFDPEQREQLWKARKALYPTLYRFDPRKKPINFVDDVVVRAERISELIHYLEEYFAGQKVPVAIFGHIGNGNAHIVPLLDVNDRQDFDKMVLAYREIHSTVLDRFGGSICGEHGDGRIRAEYVRKMFGEELYGLFVDVKRAFDPGNVLNPGIKISEASFTEHIDYTRLSKSCATCAKCNAVCPVYDVFQSEDMSSRGWFEIVTSKGYSYLNSKRVVDACVNCKSCRTACPAGVDVSDLILKKRAEHPNRLTGWIFRWQARGNSFEPFLKFLGRTQRLWDRPVFRRVMEWGASFVLKALAPTAKLPQELLLPRIAPRQLRERHASLIPKPGAQPAPGGVAYFHGCAANYFDDGVGDAVIGVLRKHG
;
A
#
# COMPACT_ATOMS: atom_id res chain seq x y z
N MET A 1 18.11 1.69 56.34
CA MET A 1 17.92 2.87 55.48
C MET A 1 17.67 2.38 54.06
N THR A 2 16.41 2.31 53.66
CA THR A 2 15.97 1.89 52.32
C THR A 2 16.23 3.03 51.34
N ALA A 3 17.00 2.74 50.28
CA ALA A 3 17.24 3.69 49.20
C ALA A 3 15.90 4.17 48.60
N PRO A 4 15.77 5.46 48.27
CA PRO A 4 14.54 5.98 47.70
C PRO A 4 14.33 5.34 46.32
N THR A 5 13.21 4.65 46.17
CA THR A 5 12.72 4.22 44.86
C THR A 5 12.47 5.47 44.03
N LEU A 6 13.35 5.72 43.05
CA LEU A 6 13.15 6.74 42.02
C LEU A 6 11.90 6.36 41.23
N ILE A 7 10.76 6.97 41.59
CA ILE A 7 9.56 6.96 40.77
C ILE A 7 9.94 7.77 39.52
N LEU A 8 10.33 7.07 38.45
CA LEU A 8 10.46 7.69 37.14
C LEU A 8 9.08 8.23 36.75
N PRO A 9 8.96 9.52 36.37
CA PRO A 9 7.68 10.05 35.94
C PRO A 9 7.19 9.26 34.72
N ASP A 10 5.88 9.09 34.63
CA ASP A 10 5.16 8.41 33.56
C ASP A 10 5.54 9.03 32.19
N ARG A 11 6.60 8.52 31.55
CA ARG A 11 7.33 9.16 30.44
C ARG A 11 6.47 9.41 29.19
N SER A 12 5.33 8.73 29.07
CA SER A 12 4.41 8.89 27.93
C SER A 12 3.90 10.32 27.77
N ARG A 13 3.70 11.10 28.85
CA ARG A 13 3.13 12.45 28.75
C ARG A 13 4.14 13.51 28.33
N ALA A 14 5.44 13.29 28.56
CA ALA A 14 6.48 14.25 28.20
C ALA A 14 6.76 14.29 26.69
N ILE A 15 6.77 13.13 26.02
CA ILE A 15 7.15 13.07 24.59
C ILE A 15 6.21 13.88 23.70
N ALA A 16 4.91 13.63 23.83
CA ALA A 16 3.92 14.32 23.00
C ALA A 16 3.85 15.80 23.35
N ALA A 17 3.94 16.18 24.62
CA ALA A 17 3.94 17.58 25.04
C ALA A 17 5.13 18.35 24.46
N ASP A 18 6.35 17.80 24.57
CA ASP A 18 7.56 18.41 24.05
C ASP A 18 7.50 18.57 22.51
N LEU A 19 7.07 17.53 21.80
CA LEU A 19 6.92 17.58 20.34
C LEU A 19 5.83 18.58 19.92
N ARG A 20 4.71 18.68 20.65
CA ARG A 20 3.67 19.69 20.38
C ARG A 20 4.21 21.11 20.54
N ALA A 21 5.08 21.36 21.51
CA ALA A 21 5.71 22.67 21.68
C ALA A 21 6.58 23.06 20.47
N GLN A 22 7.16 22.09 19.76
CA GLN A 22 8.04 22.32 18.60
C GLN A 22 7.31 22.33 17.24
N LEU A 23 6.24 21.52 17.12
CA LEU A 23 5.57 21.20 15.86
C LEU A 23 4.11 21.69 15.78
N GLY A 24 3.49 21.97 16.93
CA GLY A 24 2.07 22.28 17.05
C GLY A 24 1.20 21.07 17.42
N SER A 25 0.05 21.33 18.04
CA SER A 25 -0.88 20.32 18.55
C SER A 25 -1.53 19.45 17.48
N GLU A 26 -1.77 20.01 16.29
CA GLU A 26 -2.44 19.32 15.18
C GLU A 26 -1.59 18.23 14.54
N LYS A 27 -0.26 18.35 14.65
CA LYS A 27 0.70 17.42 14.03
C LYS A 27 1.08 16.27 14.96
N VAL A 28 0.87 16.39 16.27
CA VAL A 28 1.37 15.41 17.25
C VAL A 28 0.22 14.81 18.04
N LYS A 29 0.07 13.50 17.90
CA LYS A 29 -1.02 12.71 18.49
C LYS A 29 -0.47 11.60 19.37
N ASP A 30 -1.10 11.39 20.53
CA ASP A 30 -0.76 10.35 21.51
C ASP A 30 -2.01 9.78 22.20
N ASP A 31 -3.20 10.12 21.70
CA ASP A 31 -4.46 9.60 22.20
C ASP A 31 -4.63 8.11 21.84
N PHE A 32 -5.45 7.42 22.63
CA PHE A 32 -5.70 5.99 22.48
C PHE A 32 -6.14 5.59 21.06
N PRO A 33 -7.11 6.29 20.41
CA PRO A 33 -7.48 5.99 19.03
C PRO A 33 -6.29 6.00 18.08
N THR A 34 -5.47 7.06 18.12
CA THR A 34 -4.34 7.19 17.22
C THR A 34 -3.26 6.15 17.47
N LYS A 35 -2.83 5.96 18.72
CA LYS A 35 -1.83 4.93 19.04
C LYS A 35 -2.31 3.53 18.65
N THR A 36 -3.60 3.24 18.79
CA THR A 36 -4.18 1.96 18.40
C THR A 36 -4.16 1.75 16.89
N ALA A 37 -4.52 2.76 16.10
CA ALA A 37 -4.57 2.68 14.65
C ALA A 37 -3.16 2.55 14.02
N TYR A 38 -2.17 3.25 14.59
CA TYR A 38 -0.78 3.21 14.13
C TYR A 38 0.03 2.04 14.68
N ALA A 39 -0.54 1.22 15.58
CA ALA A 39 0.14 0.08 16.17
C ALA A 39 0.30 -1.13 15.24
N VAL A 40 -0.34 -1.09 14.06
CA VAL A 40 -0.37 -2.20 13.11
C VAL A 40 -0.02 -1.72 11.70
N ASP A 41 0.48 -2.64 10.87
CA ASP A 41 0.57 -2.56 9.42
C ASP A 41 -0.04 -3.84 8.81
N ALA A 42 0.32 -4.22 7.59
CA ALA A 42 -0.21 -5.41 6.95
C ALA A 42 0.53 -6.72 7.37
N SER A 43 1.53 -6.63 8.24
CA SER A 43 2.32 -7.76 8.73
C SER A 43 1.64 -8.54 9.88
N ILE A 44 2.36 -9.52 10.42
CA ILE A 44 1.94 -10.28 11.60
C ILE A 44 2.10 -9.50 12.92
N TYR A 45 2.76 -8.34 12.93
CA TYR A 45 3.19 -7.67 14.15
C TYR A 45 2.23 -6.61 14.69
N ARG A 46 2.41 -6.28 15.98
CA ARG A 46 1.85 -5.09 16.63
C ARG A 46 2.83 -4.47 17.60
N MET A 47 2.99 -3.16 17.50
CA MET A 47 3.73 -2.37 18.48
C MET A 47 3.06 -1.02 18.68
N VAL A 48 2.69 -0.71 19.92
CA VAL A 48 2.00 0.56 20.23
C VAL A 48 3.03 1.68 20.32
N PRO A 49 2.94 2.74 19.49
CA PRO A 49 3.86 3.86 19.57
C PRO A 49 3.57 4.73 20.79
N GLN A 50 4.54 5.51 21.23
CA GLN A 50 4.37 6.52 22.28
C GLN A 50 3.75 7.80 21.74
N ALA A 51 4.08 8.20 20.51
CA ALA A 51 3.51 9.35 19.81
C ALA A 51 3.54 9.15 18.30
N VAL A 52 2.66 9.87 17.60
CA VAL A 52 2.60 9.93 16.14
C VAL A 52 2.76 11.38 15.70
N VAL A 53 3.68 11.62 14.77
CA VAL A 53 3.93 12.92 14.14
C VAL A 53 3.46 12.86 12.68
N LEU A 54 2.53 13.74 12.31
CA LEU A 54 2.02 13.91 10.95
C LEU A 54 2.85 14.99 10.24
N VAL A 55 3.69 14.57 9.30
CA VAL A 55 4.68 15.43 8.65
C VAL A 55 4.06 16.22 7.51
N GLU A 56 4.23 17.55 7.52
CA GLU A 56 3.77 18.44 6.43
C GLU A 56 4.91 19.21 5.78
N SER A 57 6.11 19.14 6.35
CA SER A 57 7.31 19.83 5.86
C SER A 57 8.60 19.11 6.25
N GLU A 58 9.70 19.46 5.58
CA GLU A 58 11.05 19.03 5.96
C GLU A 58 11.44 19.45 7.38
N ASP A 59 11.01 20.63 7.83
CA ASP A 59 11.29 21.10 9.20
C ASP A 59 10.65 20.18 10.26
N ASP A 60 9.46 19.63 9.99
CA ASP A 60 8.82 18.65 10.88
C ASP A 60 9.66 17.37 11.01
N ILE A 61 10.25 16.89 9.90
CA ILE A 61 11.16 15.74 9.89
C ILE A 61 12.39 16.05 10.74
N ALA A 62 13.06 17.16 10.44
CA ALA A 62 14.32 17.52 11.08
C ALA A 62 14.17 17.76 12.60
N LYS A 63 13.09 18.44 13.03
CA LYS A 63 12.77 18.63 14.45
C LYS A 63 12.50 17.29 15.15
N THR A 64 11.74 16.41 14.52
CA THR A 64 11.40 15.11 15.13
C THR A 64 12.62 14.21 15.24
N ILE A 65 13.49 14.16 14.22
CA ILE A 65 14.75 13.41 14.28
C ILE A 65 15.62 13.94 15.41
N ARG A 66 15.90 15.25 15.45
CA ARG A 66 16.71 15.84 16.52
C ARG A 66 16.16 15.54 17.91
N TYR A 67 14.83 15.62 18.08
CA TYR A 67 14.17 15.30 19.34
C TYR A 67 14.35 13.83 19.74
N ALA A 68 14.14 12.91 18.79
CA ALA A 68 14.25 11.47 19.00
C ALA A 68 15.69 11.07 19.36
N VAL A 69 16.66 11.58 18.58
CA VAL A 69 18.10 11.35 18.77
C VAL A 69 18.57 11.84 20.13
N ALA A 70 18.27 13.08 20.49
CA ALA A 70 18.70 13.67 21.76
C ALA A 70 18.18 12.91 23.00
N ARG A 71 17.18 12.04 22.85
CA ARG A 71 16.55 11.28 23.94
C ARG A 71 16.69 9.77 23.78
N GLY A 72 17.33 9.28 22.71
CA GLY A 72 17.41 7.85 22.39
C GLY A 72 16.04 7.20 22.21
N ILE A 73 15.07 7.92 21.64
CA ILE A 73 13.71 7.39 21.40
C ILE A 73 13.67 6.82 19.98
N PRO A 74 13.29 5.54 19.78
CA PRO A 74 13.12 4.97 18.45
C PRO A 74 12.19 5.80 17.56
N LEU A 75 12.59 6.01 16.31
CA LEU A 75 11.82 6.73 15.30
C LEU A 75 11.55 5.79 14.12
N THR A 76 10.28 5.53 13.83
CA THR A 76 9.87 4.67 12.71
C THR A 76 9.16 5.53 11.65
N PRO A 77 9.79 5.74 10.48
CA PRO A 77 9.14 6.38 9.34
C PRO A 77 7.99 5.50 8.83
N ARG A 78 6.88 6.12 8.47
CA ARG A 78 5.70 5.43 7.96
C ARG A 78 5.08 6.20 6.81
N ALA A 79 4.65 5.47 5.79
CA ALA A 79 3.80 5.99 4.73
C ALA A 79 2.40 5.36 4.83
N ALA A 80 2.03 4.45 3.92
CA ALA A 80 0.70 3.82 3.92
C ALA A 80 0.49 2.76 5.03
N GLY A 81 1.58 2.22 5.61
CA GLY A 81 1.51 1.07 6.52
C GLY A 81 1.01 -0.20 5.84
N THR A 82 1.32 -0.40 4.55
CA THR A 82 0.96 -1.59 3.75
C THR A 82 2.05 -2.66 3.75
N ASN A 83 3.09 -2.46 4.56
CA ASN A 83 4.24 -3.36 4.67
C ASN A 83 3.83 -4.72 5.29
N LEU A 84 4.42 -5.80 4.78
CA LEU A 84 4.14 -7.18 5.18
C LEU A 84 5.15 -7.73 6.20
N THR A 85 6.17 -6.96 6.56
CA THR A 85 7.38 -7.43 7.26
C THR A 85 7.63 -6.74 8.60
N GLY A 86 6.79 -5.80 9.00
CA GLY A 86 6.84 -5.10 10.29
C GLY A 86 7.72 -3.85 10.32
N SER A 87 8.13 -3.32 9.15
CA SER A 87 8.99 -2.13 9.08
C SER A 87 8.27 -0.81 9.31
N ALA A 88 6.92 -0.80 9.24
CA ALA A 88 6.09 0.40 9.39
C ALA A 88 5.45 0.56 10.78
N VAL A 89 5.89 -0.23 11.77
CA VAL A 89 5.44 -0.19 13.17
C VAL A 89 6.64 -0.04 14.11
N GLY A 90 6.45 0.69 15.22
CA GLY A 90 7.50 1.06 16.17
C GLY A 90 6.94 1.38 17.56
N SER A 91 7.73 1.13 18.61
CA SER A 91 7.35 1.42 20.01
C SER A 91 7.65 2.85 20.47
N GLY A 92 8.40 3.62 19.68
CA GLY A 92 8.76 5.02 19.95
C GLY A 92 7.84 6.00 19.22
N ILE A 93 8.42 6.86 18.40
CA ILE A 93 7.69 7.85 17.59
C ILE A 93 7.45 7.28 16.19
N ILE A 94 6.19 7.30 15.75
CA ILE A 94 5.88 7.09 14.33
C ILE A 94 5.92 8.42 13.62
N LEU A 95 6.72 8.51 12.56
CA LEU A 95 6.83 9.68 11.69
C LEU A 95 6.07 9.41 10.38
N ASP A 96 4.84 9.88 10.30
CA ASP A 96 3.96 9.64 9.15
C ASP A 96 4.14 10.71 8.07
N VAL A 97 4.72 10.32 6.94
CA VAL A 97 4.98 11.20 5.79
C VAL A 97 3.80 11.31 4.82
N SER A 98 2.64 10.76 5.18
CA SER A 98 1.44 10.69 4.33
C SER A 98 0.95 12.04 3.78
N ARG A 99 1.21 13.15 4.47
CA ARG A 99 0.78 14.50 4.03
C ARG A 99 1.79 15.20 3.12
N LEU A 100 3.00 14.65 2.97
CA LEU A 100 3.96 15.05 1.93
C LEU A 100 3.60 14.33 0.62
N ASN A 101 2.53 14.69 -0.06
CA ASN A 101 1.96 13.88 -1.15
C ASN A 101 1.85 14.58 -2.52
N ARG A 102 2.66 15.63 -2.74
CA ARG A 102 2.61 16.42 -3.98
C ARG A 102 3.57 15.91 -5.05
N ILE A 103 3.15 16.03 -6.32
CA ILE A 103 4.07 16.11 -7.45
C ILE A 103 4.59 17.54 -7.48
N LEU A 104 5.90 17.71 -7.32
CA LEU A 104 6.55 19.02 -7.26
C LEU A 104 6.89 19.52 -8.66
N GLU A 105 7.25 18.61 -9.56
CA GLU A 105 7.72 18.94 -10.90
C GLU A 105 7.62 17.71 -11.82
N VAL A 106 7.31 17.93 -13.10
CA VAL A 106 7.33 16.90 -14.15
C VAL A 106 8.04 17.46 -15.36
N ASN A 107 9.14 16.82 -15.76
CA ASN A 107 9.80 17.08 -17.02
C ASN A 107 9.43 15.97 -18.01
N ARG A 108 8.64 16.33 -19.02
CA ARG A 108 8.17 15.39 -20.04
C ARG A 108 9.26 15.02 -21.06
N GLU A 109 10.12 15.98 -21.40
CA GLU A 109 11.17 15.79 -22.41
C GLU A 109 12.27 14.87 -21.88
N GLU A 110 12.73 15.14 -20.67
CA GLU A 110 13.75 14.32 -19.98
C GLU A 110 13.14 13.12 -19.23
N ARG A 111 11.81 12.99 -19.25
CA ARG A 111 11.03 11.89 -18.64
C ARG A 111 11.40 11.65 -17.17
N TRP A 112 11.26 12.67 -16.33
CA TRP A 112 11.38 12.52 -14.88
C TRP A 112 10.31 13.31 -14.13
N ALA A 113 10.02 12.89 -12.89
CA ALA A 113 9.17 13.65 -11.97
C ALA A 113 9.82 13.78 -10.60
N ARG A 114 9.70 14.96 -9.99
CA ARG A 114 10.08 15.18 -8.59
C ARG A 114 8.83 15.13 -7.72
N VAL A 115 8.83 14.23 -6.74
CA VAL A 115 7.61 13.80 -6.05
C VAL A 115 7.88 13.59 -4.56
N GLN A 116 6.89 13.90 -3.73
CA GLN A 116 6.93 13.68 -2.30
C GLN A 116 6.48 12.25 -1.91
N PRO A 117 7.00 11.66 -0.81
CA PRO A 117 6.86 10.23 -0.50
C PRO A 117 5.45 9.79 -0.10
N GLY A 118 4.57 10.71 0.28
CA GLY A 118 3.20 10.45 0.72
C GLY A 118 2.20 10.25 -0.42
N ILE A 119 2.60 10.42 -1.69
CA ILE A 119 1.70 10.19 -2.83
C ILE A 119 1.40 8.69 -3.01
N VAL A 120 0.15 8.36 -3.32
CA VAL A 120 -0.27 6.99 -3.66
C VAL A 120 0.15 6.68 -5.10
N LEU A 121 0.68 5.48 -5.36
CA LEU A 121 1.18 5.10 -6.69
C LEU A 121 0.12 5.25 -7.78
N ALA A 122 -1.09 4.72 -7.54
CA ALA A 122 -2.19 4.85 -8.49
C ALA A 122 -2.54 6.31 -8.81
N GLU A 123 -2.46 7.22 -7.82
CA GLU A 123 -2.73 8.65 -8.04
C GLU A 123 -1.58 9.33 -8.80
N LEU A 124 -0.32 8.99 -8.49
CA LEU A 124 0.84 9.45 -9.27
C LEU A 124 0.69 9.07 -10.75
N ASN A 125 0.45 7.79 -11.04
CA ASN A 125 0.34 7.31 -12.42
C ASN A 125 -0.91 7.84 -13.13
N LYS A 126 -2.02 8.06 -12.42
CA LYS A 126 -3.21 8.72 -12.98
C LYS A 126 -2.92 10.16 -13.42
N GLN A 127 -2.11 10.90 -12.68
CA GLN A 127 -1.72 12.27 -13.05
C GLN A 127 -0.72 12.27 -14.22
N LEU A 128 0.29 11.40 -14.18
CA LEU A 128 1.30 11.26 -15.24
C LEU A 128 0.71 10.77 -16.57
N ALA A 129 -0.30 9.90 -16.53
CA ALA A 129 -0.94 9.34 -17.72
C ALA A 129 -1.54 10.41 -18.64
N ARG A 130 -1.90 11.59 -18.12
CA ARG A 130 -2.37 12.74 -18.92
C ARG A 130 -1.33 13.24 -19.91
N GLN A 131 -0.05 12.97 -19.64
CA GLN A 131 1.09 13.33 -20.49
C GLN A 131 1.65 12.13 -21.26
N GLY A 132 0.98 10.97 -21.21
CA GLY A 132 1.43 9.73 -21.84
C GLY A 132 2.59 9.04 -21.11
N LEU A 133 2.85 9.38 -19.85
CA LEU A 133 3.94 8.85 -19.04
C LEU A 133 3.41 8.06 -17.84
N LEU A 134 4.27 7.24 -17.25
CA LEU A 134 4.04 6.57 -15.97
C LEU A 134 5.36 6.34 -15.22
N PHE A 135 5.27 6.13 -13.91
CA PHE A 135 6.32 5.55 -13.08
C PHE A 135 6.19 4.01 -13.12
N GLY A 136 7.25 3.34 -13.55
CA GLY A 136 7.23 1.94 -13.98
C GLY A 136 6.90 0.91 -12.90
N PRO A 137 7.60 0.88 -11.75
CA PRO A 137 7.37 -0.13 -10.71
C PRO A 137 5.92 -0.17 -10.22
N ASP A 138 5.34 -1.38 -10.18
CA ASP A 138 3.90 -1.60 -10.03
C ASP A 138 3.54 -2.68 -8.99
N PRO A 139 3.90 -2.51 -7.71
CA PRO A 139 3.56 -3.47 -6.67
C PRO A 139 2.06 -3.76 -6.62
N SER A 140 1.69 -4.97 -6.20
CA SER A 140 0.28 -5.41 -6.07
C SER A 140 -0.56 -4.53 -5.14
N SER A 141 0.09 -3.74 -4.28
CA SER A 141 -0.51 -2.73 -3.42
C SER A 141 -0.62 -1.34 -4.07
N GLY A 142 -0.45 -1.19 -5.38
CA GLY A 142 -0.41 0.11 -6.07
C GLY A 142 -1.61 1.03 -5.84
N ASP A 143 -2.78 0.46 -5.55
CA ASP A 143 -3.99 1.22 -5.22
C ASP A 143 -3.90 1.96 -3.88
N MET A 144 -3.03 1.52 -2.96
CA MET A 144 -2.98 2.03 -1.58
C MET A 144 -1.58 2.29 -1.04
N CYS A 145 -0.53 1.71 -1.63
CA CYS A 145 0.84 1.96 -1.25
C CYS A 145 1.26 3.38 -1.64
N LYS A 146 2.21 3.91 -0.88
CA LYS A 146 2.73 5.26 -1.06
C LYS A 146 4.21 5.20 -1.42
N LEU A 147 4.67 6.17 -2.22
CA LEU A 147 6.03 6.20 -2.77
C LEU A 147 7.12 6.01 -1.71
N GLY A 148 6.98 6.58 -0.52
CA GLY A 148 7.93 6.43 0.58
C GLY A 148 8.13 4.98 1.02
N GLY A 149 7.05 4.19 1.06
CA GLY A 149 7.14 2.75 1.33
C GLY A 149 7.78 1.98 0.18
N MET A 150 7.51 2.38 -1.07
CA MET A 150 8.12 1.77 -2.25
C MET A 150 9.64 2.00 -2.29
N LEU A 151 10.08 3.23 -1.98
CA LEU A 151 11.49 3.59 -1.82
C LEU A 151 12.14 2.81 -0.68
N ALA A 152 11.47 2.76 0.48
CA ALA A 152 11.97 2.07 1.67
C ALA A 152 12.18 0.57 1.43
N ASN A 153 11.26 -0.09 0.70
CA ASN A 153 11.29 -1.54 0.48
C ASN A 153 12.01 -1.97 -0.80
N ASN A 154 12.45 -1.04 -1.65
CA ASN A 154 12.84 -1.34 -3.03
C ASN A 154 11.76 -2.16 -3.77
N SER A 155 10.50 -1.70 -3.68
CA SER A 155 9.38 -2.45 -4.24
C SER A 155 9.50 -2.67 -5.75
N SER A 156 8.86 -3.73 -6.22
CA SER A 156 8.80 -4.13 -7.62
C SER A 156 7.37 -4.59 -7.94
N GLY A 157 7.13 -5.24 -9.07
CA GLY A 157 5.84 -5.86 -9.37
C GLY A 157 5.90 -6.83 -10.56
N PRO A 158 4.74 -7.16 -11.14
CA PRO A 158 4.63 -7.99 -12.34
C PRO A 158 5.43 -7.45 -13.53
N HIS A 159 5.53 -6.12 -13.67
CA HIS A 159 6.21 -5.49 -14.81
C HIS A 159 7.69 -5.23 -14.58
N THR A 160 8.30 -5.82 -13.54
CA THR A 160 9.74 -5.66 -13.27
C THR A 160 10.62 -6.15 -14.41
N LEU A 161 10.16 -7.08 -15.26
CA LEU A 161 10.88 -7.51 -16.46
C LEU A 161 11.16 -6.35 -17.43
N CYS A 162 10.24 -5.41 -17.55
CA CYS A 162 10.38 -4.23 -18.41
C CYS A 162 10.94 -3.03 -17.65
N TYR A 163 10.43 -2.76 -16.45
CA TYR A 163 10.68 -1.49 -15.77
C TYR A 163 11.75 -1.54 -14.68
N GLY A 164 12.20 -2.73 -14.27
CA GLY A 164 13.06 -2.87 -13.11
C GLY A 164 12.34 -2.60 -11.78
N SER A 165 13.09 -2.61 -10.68
CA SER A 165 12.57 -2.27 -9.34
C SER A 165 12.69 -0.77 -9.07
N VAL A 166 12.21 -0.30 -7.93
CA VAL A 166 12.32 1.12 -7.55
C VAL A 166 13.77 1.63 -7.59
N LYS A 167 14.76 0.84 -7.17
CA LYS A 167 16.20 1.21 -7.22
C LYS A 167 16.72 1.52 -8.63
N ASP A 168 16.04 1.05 -9.67
CA ASP A 168 16.40 1.24 -11.07
C ASP A 168 15.72 2.49 -11.67
N ASN A 169 14.82 3.11 -10.91
CA ASN A 169 13.96 4.21 -11.35
C ASN A 169 14.10 5.48 -10.50
N VAL A 170 15.13 5.58 -9.67
CA VAL A 170 15.38 6.74 -8.81
C VAL A 170 16.68 7.42 -9.24
N HIS A 171 16.59 8.68 -9.64
CA HIS A 171 17.75 9.50 -9.99
C HIS A 171 18.33 10.21 -8.78
N ARG A 172 17.47 10.67 -7.87
CA ARG A 172 17.85 11.49 -6.72
C ARG A 172 16.88 11.31 -5.56
N LEU A 173 17.40 11.34 -4.34
CA LEU A 173 16.63 11.42 -3.11
C LEU A 173 17.07 12.64 -2.30
N ARG A 174 16.11 13.27 -1.63
CA ARG A 174 16.38 14.26 -0.60
C ARG A 174 15.95 13.69 0.75
N LEU A 175 16.90 13.49 1.65
CA LEU A 175 16.65 12.81 2.93
C LEU A 175 17.34 13.50 4.12
N CYS A 176 16.71 13.41 5.28
CA CYS A 176 17.27 13.87 6.55
C CYS A 176 17.92 12.69 7.27
N LEU A 177 19.20 12.86 7.63
CA LEU A 177 19.98 11.87 8.38
C LEU A 177 19.73 11.98 9.88
N GLU A 178 20.19 10.99 10.64
CA GLU A 178 20.15 10.98 12.10
C GLU A 178 20.78 12.25 12.70
N SER A 179 21.89 12.71 12.13
CA SER A 179 22.58 13.94 12.53
C SER A 179 21.76 15.22 12.36
N GLY A 180 20.60 15.15 11.70
CA GLY A 180 19.78 16.28 11.31
C GLY A 180 20.23 16.97 10.01
N THR A 181 21.32 16.51 9.39
CA THR A 181 21.82 17.01 8.12
C THR A 181 20.94 16.55 6.96
N TRP A 182 20.65 17.46 6.04
CA TRP A 182 19.95 17.15 4.79
C TRP A 182 20.94 16.71 3.71
N LEU A 183 20.71 15.54 3.14
CA LEU A 183 21.48 14.96 2.05
C LEU A 183 20.65 14.97 0.77
N GLU A 184 21.26 15.47 -0.30
CA GLU A 184 20.85 15.20 -1.67
C GLU A 184 21.62 13.98 -2.19
N ALA A 185 21.01 12.80 -2.09
CA ALA A 185 21.60 11.57 -2.60
C ALA A 185 21.34 11.45 -4.11
N LYS A 186 22.39 11.65 -4.90
CA LYS A 186 22.46 11.39 -6.35
C LYS A 186 23.78 10.68 -6.67
N SER A 187 23.99 10.34 -7.93
CA SER A 187 25.31 9.89 -8.39
C SER A 187 26.29 11.05 -8.44
N TYR A 188 27.46 10.88 -7.82
CA TYR A 188 28.57 11.82 -7.86
C TYR A 188 29.76 11.19 -8.56
N ALA A 189 30.43 11.89 -9.48
CA ALA A 189 31.71 11.42 -9.99
C ALA A 189 32.75 11.43 -8.88
N LEU A 190 33.65 10.45 -8.83
CA LEU A 190 34.67 10.38 -7.75
C LEU A 190 35.65 11.56 -7.76
N ASN A 191 35.80 12.24 -8.90
CA ASN A 191 36.59 13.45 -9.06
C ASN A 191 35.78 14.75 -8.92
N ASP A 192 34.50 14.68 -8.56
CA ASP A 192 33.64 15.85 -8.37
C ASP A 192 34.05 16.62 -7.09
N PRO A 193 34.46 17.90 -7.19
CA PRO A 193 34.80 18.70 -6.00
C PRO A 193 33.64 18.87 -5.00
N THR A 194 32.40 18.71 -5.45
CA THR A 194 31.23 18.74 -4.56
C THR A 194 31.13 17.49 -3.70
N LEU A 195 31.64 16.34 -4.16
CA LEU A 195 31.70 15.11 -3.38
C LEU A 195 32.65 15.28 -2.19
N GLU A 196 33.84 15.85 -2.37
CA GLU A 196 34.82 16.03 -1.29
C GLU A 196 34.25 16.86 -0.12
N ARG A 197 33.52 17.92 -0.45
CA ARG A 197 32.79 18.74 0.54
C ARG A 197 31.68 17.94 1.22
N LEU A 198 30.96 17.11 0.48
CA LEU A 198 29.91 16.24 1.03
C LEU A 198 30.49 15.23 2.03
N LEU A 199 31.59 14.55 1.68
CA LEU A 199 32.29 13.58 2.53
C LEU A 199 32.91 14.21 3.78
N SER A 200 33.19 15.51 3.75
CA SER A 200 33.67 16.27 4.91
C SER A 200 32.51 16.71 5.82
N THR A 201 31.34 16.98 5.23
CA THR A 201 30.13 17.39 5.98
C THR A 201 29.41 16.20 6.60
N ILE A 202 29.47 15.03 5.95
CA ILE A 202 28.79 13.80 6.35
C ILE A 202 29.82 12.68 6.45
N PRO A 203 30.49 12.51 7.61
CA PRO A 203 31.52 11.48 7.80
C PRO A 203 31.05 10.07 7.48
N ALA A 204 29.77 9.75 7.75
CA ALA A 204 29.16 8.47 7.42
C ALA A 204 29.30 8.09 5.93
N LEU A 205 29.24 9.07 5.02
CA LEU A 205 29.43 8.82 3.59
C LEU A 205 30.88 8.51 3.25
N ARG A 206 31.84 9.13 3.95
CA ARG A 206 33.26 8.82 3.82
C ARG A 206 33.55 7.40 4.31
N ASP A 207 33.02 7.04 5.47
CA ASP A 207 33.18 5.71 6.05
C ASP A 207 32.62 4.64 5.11
N VAL A 208 31.43 4.87 4.55
CA VAL A 208 30.82 3.95 3.58
C VAL A 208 31.58 3.90 2.25
N LEU A 209 32.11 5.02 1.76
CA LEU A 209 32.94 5.03 0.55
C LEU A 209 34.20 4.19 0.75
N VAL A 210 34.93 4.41 1.85
CA VAL A 210 36.13 3.64 2.20
C VAL A 210 35.78 2.17 2.38
N LEU A 211 34.71 1.87 3.12
CA LEU A 211 34.24 0.50 3.34
C LEU A 211 33.97 -0.22 2.02
N ALA A 212 33.23 0.41 1.11
CA ALA A 212 32.88 -0.17 -0.19
C ALA A 212 34.10 -0.37 -1.09
N GLN A 213 35.07 0.54 -1.07
CA GLN A 213 36.32 0.41 -1.82
C GLN A 213 37.22 -0.69 -1.24
N SER A 214 37.43 -0.71 0.07
CA SER A 214 38.33 -1.66 0.75
C SER A 214 37.81 -3.10 0.71
N HIS A 215 36.50 -3.30 0.56
CA HIS A 215 35.88 -4.62 0.55
C HIS A 215 35.18 -4.94 -0.77
N ALA A 216 35.56 -4.29 -1.87
CA ALA A 216 34.92 -4.45 -3.17
C ALA A 216 34.89 -5.91 -3.66
N ASP A 217 35.98 -6.66 -3.45
CA ASP A 217 36.09 -8.07 -3.85
C ASP A 217 35.15 -8.96 -3.03
N LEU A 218 35.09 -8.74 -1.71
CA LEU A 218 34.18 -9.47 -0.82
C LEU A 218 32.71 -9.19 -1.18
N ILE A 219 32.36 -7.91 -1.35
CA ILE A 219 31.00 -7.50 -1.73
C ILE A 219 30.62 -8.13 -3.07
N SER A 220 31.49 -8.05 -4.07
CA SER A 220 31.23 -8.63 -5.40
C SER A 220 31.13 -10.15 -5.37
N GLY A 221 32.00 -10.83 -4.62
CA GLY A 221 32.02 -12.28 -4.49
C GLY A 221 30.81 -12.87 -3.74
N LYS A 222 30.12 -12.07 -2.92
CA LYS A 222 28.91 -12.47 -2.17
C LYS A 222 27.60 -12.06 -2.85
N ARG A 223 27.66 -11.55 -4.09
CA ARG A 223 26.48 -11.08 -4.81
C ARG A 223 25.49 -12.23 -5.08
N PRO A 224 24.18 -12.06 -4.75
CA PRO A 224 23.17 -13.02 -5.14
C PRO A 224 23.10 -13.19 -6.66
N THR A 225 22.95 -14.43 -7.14
CA THR A 225 22.88 -14.75 -8.58
C THR A 225 21.46 -14.66 -9.16
N VAL A 226 20.52 -14.17 -8.37
CA VAL A 226 19.10 -14.04 -8.71
C VAL A 226 18.78 -12.67 -9.29
N SER A 227 17.70 -12.58 -10.08
CA SER A 227 17.32 -11.34 -10.78
C SER A 227 16.81 -10.23 -9.84
N LYS A 228 16.21 -10.60 -8.70
CA LYS A 228 15.69 -9.68 -7.69
C LYS A 228 16.33 -9.97 -6.33
N ASN A 229 16.72 -8.90 -5.64
CA ASN A 229 17.13 -8.96 -4.25
C ASN A 229 16.89 -7.59 -3.59
N SER A 230 16.16 -7.63 -2.47
CA SER A 230 15.98 -6.50 -1.56
C SER A 230 16.48 -6.81 -0.13
N CYS A 231 17.15 -7.95 0.04
CA CYS A 231 17.80 -8.36 1.29
C CYS A 231 19.09 -7.58 1.54
N GLY A 232 19.26 -7.09 2.77
CA GLY A 232 20.44 -6.30 3.19
C GLY A 232 20.48 -4.90 2.57
N TYR A 233 21.61 -4.20 2.74
CA TYR A 233 21.85 -2.95 2.02
C TYR A 233 22.45 -3.24 0.65
N ASN A 234 22.08 -2.47 -0.37
CA ASN A 234 22.56 -2.67 -1.74
C ASN A 234 23.98 -2.08 -1.94
N LEU A 235 24.95 -2.63 -1.21
CA LEU A 235 26.38 -2.34 -1.39
C LEU A 235 26.89 -2.81 -2.74
N PHE A 236 26.25 -3.82 -3.32
CA PHE A 236 26.53 -4.33 -4.65
C PHE A 236 26.43 -3.24 -5.73
N GLY A 237 25.30 -2.54 -5.80
CA GLY A 237 25.11 -1.42 -6.73
C GLY A 237 26.04 -0.24 -6.45
N LEU A 238 26.45 -0.05 -5.20
CA LEU A 238 27.42 0.97 -4.83
C LEU A 238 28.81 0.65 -5.38
N VAL A 239 29.28 -0.58 -5.21
CA VAL A 239 30.55 -1.07 -5.77
C VAL A 239 30.54 -1.04 -7.30
N ASP A 240 29.43 -1.38 -7.94
CA ASP A 240 29.27 -1.28 -9.41
C ASP A 240 29.46 0.16 -9.89
N GLY A 241 28.86 1.12 -9.18
CA GLY A 241 29.06 2.54 -9.44
C GLY A 241 30.51 2.97 -9.27
N LEU A 242 31.17 2.52 -8.19
CA LEU A 242 32.56 2.89 -7.89
C LEU A 242 33.52 2.39 -8.98
N ALA A 243 33.28 1.18 -9.50
CA ALA A 243 34.03 0.64 -10.63
C ALA A 243 33.88 1.48 -11.92
N GLN A 244 32.77 2.22 -12.04
CA GLN A 244 32.50 3.17 -13.13
C GLN A 244 32.93 4.61 -12.80
N GLY A 245 33.65 4.82 -11.70
CA GLY A 245 34.10 6.15 -11.27
C GLY A 245 32.98 7.01 -10.66
N GLN A 246 31.91 6.39 -10.17
CA GLN A 246 30.73 7.05 -9.62
C GLN A 246 30.42 6.58 -8.19
N PHE A 247 29.96 7.48 -7.32
CA PHE A 247 29.38 7.16 -6.02
C PHE A 247 27.87 7.32 -6.09
N ASP A 248 27.17 6.25 -6.46
CA ASP A 248 25.71 6.23 -6.69
C ASP A 248 24.93 6.08 -5.38
N LEU A 249 24.73 7.20 -4.67
CA LEU A 249 24.09 7.22 -3.36
C LEU A 249 22.63 6.71 -3.34
N PRO A 250 21.76 6.98 -4.33
CA PRO A 250 20.43 6.37 -4.38
C PRO A 250 20.42 4.86 -4.16
N LYS A 251 21.43 4.13 -4.68
CA LYS A 251 21.53 2.67 -4.53
C LYS A 251 21.66 2.22 -3.07
N LEU A 252 22.20 3.05 -2.19
CA LEU A 252 22.33 2.75 -0.76
C LEU A 252 21.03 2.98 0.01
N PHE A 253 20.32 4.07 -0.30
CA PHE A 253 19.15 4.49 0.48
C PHE A 253 17.84 3.83 0.04
N VAL A 254 17.68 3.48 -1.25
CA VAL A 254 16.54 2.68 -1.70
C VAL A 254 16.68 1.26 -1.17
N GLY A 255 15.65 0.74 -0.51
CA GLY A 255 15.70 -0.56 0.19
C GLY A 255 16.26 -0.50 1.61
N SER A 256 16.58 0.70 2.13
CA SER A 256 17.09 0.87 3.50
C SER A 256 16.01 0.80 4.58
N GLU A 257 14.72 0.74 4.22
CA GLU A 257 13.60 0.59 5.16
C GLU A 257 13.56 1.67 6.27
N GLY A 258 14.08 2.86 5.98
CA GLY A 258 14.12 4.00 6.91
C GLY A 258 15.18 3.89 8.01
N THR A 259 16.13 2.96 7.90
CA THR A 259 17.18 2.76 8.90
C THR A 259 18.37 3.71 8.74
N LEU A 260 18.54 4.34 7.56
CA LEU A 260 19.67 5.23 7.25
C LEU A 260 19.28 6.70 7.11
N GLY A 261 17.99 7.01 7.10
CA GLY A 261 17.48 8.37 6.94
C GLY A 261 16.00 8.42 6.54
N VAL A 262 15.42 9.62 6.56
CA VAL A 262 14.00 9.85 6.21
C VAL A 262 13.89 10.66 4.94
N VAL A 263 13.26 10.08 3.92
CA VAL A 263 13.05 10.73 2.61
C VAL A 263 11.96 11.79 2.68
N SER A 264 12.18 12.92 2.00
CA SER A 264 11.23 14.04 1.84
C SER A 264 10.84 14.28 0.38
N GLU A 265 11.74 14.00 -0.56
CA GLU A 265 11.53 14.12 -2.01
C GLU A 265 12.30 13.04 -2.75
N ALA A 266 11.78 12.61 -3.89
CA ALA A 266 12.46 11.74 -4.84
C ALA A 266 12.31 12.28 -6.26
N THR A 267 13.38 12.24 -7.05
CA THR A 267 13.33 12.42 -8.51
C THR A 267 13.32 11.04 -9.16
N LEU A 268 12.21 10.73 -9.82
CA LEU A 268 11.92 9.43 -10.40
C LEU A 268 12.10 9.48 -11.93
N ARG A 269 12.62 8.39 -12.49
CA ARG A 269 12.58 8.11 -13.92
C ARG A 269 11.15 7.77 -14.33
N LEU A 270 10.69 8.32 -15.45
CA LEU A 270 9.41 8.00 -16.06
C LEU A 270 9.62 7.20 -17.34
N VAL A 271 8.63 6.38 -17.68
CA VAL A 271 8.56 5.64 -18.94
C VAL A 271 7.31 6.06 -19.71
N GLU A 272 7.31 5.80 -21.01
CA GLU A 272 6.11 6.01 -21.82
C GLU A 272 5.07 4.95 -21.48
N LYS A 273 3.80 5.35 -21.52
CA LYS A 273 2.70 4.42 -21.40
C LYS A 273 2.58 3.60 -22.68
N PRO A 274 2.52 2.26 -22.60
CA PRO A 274 2.29 1.39 -23.75
C PRO A 274 1.07 1.82 -24.58
N LYS A 275 1.16 1.70 -25.91
CA LYS A 275 0.05 2.06 -26.82
C LYS A 275 -0.97 0.94 -26.93
N ALA A 276 -0.50 -0.30 -26.91
CA ALA A 276 -1.32 -1.50 -26.87
C ALA A 276 -0.59 -2.59 -26.06
N THR A 277 -1.35 -3.56 -25.58
CA THR A 277 -0.80 -4.71 -24.84
C THR A 277 -1.64 -5.93 -25.20
N LEU A 278 -0.98 -7.07 -25.38
CA LEU A 278 -1.57 -8.39 -25.46
C LEU A 278 -1.47 -9.05 -24.08
N THR A 279 -2.57 -9.62 -23.58
CA THR A 279 -2.57 -10.49 -22.40
C THR A 279 -2.93 -11.91 -22.81
N ALA A 280 -2.17 -12.90 -22.34
CA ALA A 280 -2.40 -14.31 -22.63
C ALA A 280 -2.48 -15.15 -21.34
N LEU A 281 -3.41 -16.11 -21.31
CA LEU A 281 -3.40 -17.21 -20.33
C LEU A 281 -2.96 -18.51 -20.99
N ILE A 282 -2.04 -19.21 -20.33
CA ILE A 282 -1.43 -20.46 -20.79
C ILE A 282 -1.59 -21.51 -19.70
N HIS A 283 -2.39 -22.54 -19.95
CA HIS A 283 -2.70 -23.58 -18.97
C HIS A 283 -1.86 -24.83 -19.24
N PHE A 284 -0.91 -25.14 -18.35
CA PHE A 284 -0.03 -26.30 -18.49
C PHE A 284 -0.61 -27.52 -17.76
N ARG A 285 -0.51 -28.72 -18.36
CA ARG A 285 -0.90 -29.99 -17.70
C ARG A 285 0.18 -30.52 -16.75
N HIS A 286 1.42 -30.09 -16.91
CA HIS A 286 2.58 -30.53 -16.15
C HIS A 286 3.38 -29.32 -15.66
N LEU A 287 3.82 -29.34 -14.40
CA LEU A 287 4.57 -28.23 -13.80
C LEU A 287 6.00 -28.15 -14.35
N GLU A 288 6.56 -29.27 -14.77
CA GLU A 288 7.88 -29.38 -15.37
C GLU A 288 7.95 -28.64 -16.71
N ASP A 289 6.87 -28.68 -17.50
CA ASP A 289 6.74 -27.97 -18.76
C ASP A 289 6.84 -26.45 -18.57
N VAL A 290 6.40 -25.92 -17.42
CA VAL A 290 6.48 -24.49 -17.09
C VAL A 290 7.94 -24.03 -17.04
N GLY A 291 8.81 -24.78 -16.35
CA GLY A 291 10.22 -24.43 -16.19
C GLY A 291 10.97 -24.40 -17.52
N ALA A 292 10.62 -25.31 -18.43
CA ALA A 292 11.16 -25.34 -19.79
C ALA A 292 10.56 -24.25 -20.71
N ALA A 293 9.30 -23.86 -20.48
CA ALA A 293 8.64 -22.81 -21.26
C ALA A 293 9.12 -21.40 -20.91
N VAL A 294 9.47 -21.14 -19.64
CA VAL A 294 9.85 -19.81 -19.16
C VAL A 294 11.00 -19.18 -19.97
N PRO A 295 12.13 -19.85 -20.24
CA PRO A 295 13.19 -19.26 -21.08
C PRO A 295 12.74 -18.94 -22.51
N LEU A 296 11.89 -19.78 -23.12
CA LEU A 296 11.36 -19.54 -24.47
C LEU A 296 10.42 -18.33 -24.49
N LEU A 297 9.58 -18.20 -23.47
CA LEU A 297 8.69 -17.05 -23.30
C LEU A 297 9.47 -15.78 -22.95
N LEU A 298 10.54 -15.86 -22.17
CA LEU A 298 11.40 -14.70 -21.87
C LEU A 298 12.14 -14.18 -23.10
N ALA A 299 12.50 -15.05 -24.06
CA ALA A 299 13.08 -14.64 -25.33
C ALA A 299 12.12 -13.75 -26.17
N LEU A 300 10.82 -13.84 -25.89
CA LEU A 300 9.79 -12.97 -26.46
C LEU A 300 9.71 -11.59 -25.79
N GLN A 301 10.57 -11.29 -24.80
CA GLN A 301 10.61 -10.03 -24.06
C GLN A 301 9.25 -9.60 -23.49
N PRO A 302 8.60 -10.44 -22.67
CA PRO A 302 7.31 -10.10 -22.09
C PRO A 302 7.45 -8.96 -21.08
N SER A 303 6.44 -8.11 -21.02
CA SER A 303 6.37 -7.05 -20.02
C SER A 303 6.02 -7.61 -18.65
N ALA A 304 5.19 -8.66 -18.59
CA ALA A 304 4.89 -9.42 -17.38
C ALA A 304 4.82 -10.92 -17.66
N LEU A 305 5.24 -11.74 -16.70
CA LEU A 305 5.09 -13.20 -16.74
C LEU A 305 4.84 -13.70 -15.31
N GLU A 306 3.59 -14.04 -15.03
CA GLU A 306 3.08 -14.50 -13.73
C GLU A 306 2.75 -16.00 -13.75
N VAL A 307 2.81 -16.65 -12.59
CA VAL A 307 2.37 -18.04 -12.39
C VAL A 307 1.34 -18.16 -11.26
N MET A 308 0.43 -19.14 -11.39
CA MET A 308 -0.41 -19.68 -10.32
C MET A 308 -0.33 -21.22 -10.36
N ASP A 309 0.02 -21.84 -9.22
CA ASP A 309 0.13 -23.30 -9.06
C ASP A 309 -1.24 -23.98 -8.94
N ALA A 310 -1.27 -25.32 -9.05
CA ALA A 310 -2.51 -26.11 -8.98
C ALA A 310 -3.31 -25.82 -7.71
N ASN A 311 -2.65 -25.75 -6.54
CA ASN A 311 -3.33 -25.46 -5.27
C ASN A 311 -3.98 -24.09 -5.30
N THR A 312 -3.29 -23.07 -5.81
CA THR A 312 -3.86 -21.73 -5.97
C THR A 312 -5.08 -21.74 -6.88
N LEU A 313 -5.01 -22.46 -8.01
CA LEU A 313 -6.11 -22.59 -8.96
C LEU A 313 -7.35 -23.25 -8.32
N ASP A 314 -7.13 -24.26 -7.47
CA ASP A 314 -8.19 -24.91 -6.71
C ASP A 314 -8.79 -23.98 -5.65
N LEU A 315 -7.95 -23.24 -4.92
CA LEU A 315 -8.40 -22.28 -3.92
C LEU A 315 -9.30 -21.20 -4.53
N ILE A 316 -8.92 -20.61 -5.67
CA ILE A 316 -9.72 -19.55 -6.32
C ILE A 316 -10.98 -20.08 -7.04
N GLY A 317 -11.08 -21.40 -7.23
CA GLY A 317 -12.18 -22.06 -7.93
C GLY A 317 -12.04 -21.96 -9.45
N ARG A 318 -11.36 -22.95 -10.05
CA ARG A 318 -11.05 -23.05 -11.49
C ARG A 318 -12.20 -22.69 -12.43
N ALA A 319 -13.37 -23.31 -12.23
CA ALA A 319 -14.53 -23.16 -13.11
C ALA A 319 -15.05 -21.71 -13.20
N LYS A 320 -14.95 -20.94 -12.11
CA LYS A 320 -15.38 -19.53 -12.06
C LYS A 320 -14.55 -18.63 -12.99
N HIS A 321 -13.33 -19.07 -13.31
CA HIS A 321 -12.36 -18.31 -14.09
C HIS A 321 -12.05 -18.98 -15.44
N GLY A 322 -12.83 -19.98 -15.85
CA GLY A 322 -12.63 -20.68 -17.12
C GLY A 322 -11.35 -21.52 -17.18
N ILE A 323 -10.77 -21.86 -16.02
CA ILE A 323 -9.50 -22.59 -15.94
C ILE A 323 -9.77 -24.09 -16.06
N PRO A 324 -9.05 -24.83 -16.93
CA PRO A 324 -9.23 -26.28 -17.07
C PRO A 324 -9.00 -27.07 -15.78
N ALA A 325 -9.77 -28.14 -15.59
CA ALA A 325 -9.71 -28.99 -14.40
C ALA A 325 -8.38 -29.75 -14.27
N ASP A 326 -7.71 -30.04 -15.38
CA ASP A 326 -6.43 -30.76 -15.45
C ASP A 326 -5.21 -29.84 -15.59
N ALA A 327 -5.36 -28.53 -15.41
CA ALA A 327 -4.23 -27.59 -15.39
C ALA A 327 -3.39 -27.76 -14.11
N ALA A 328 -2.13 -28.15 -14.23
CA ALA A 328 -1.17 -28.18 -13.11
C ALA A 328 -0.64 -26.78 -12.77
N ALA A 329 -0.62 -25.86 -13.74
CA ALA A 329 -0.26 -24.46 -13.52
C ALA A 329 -0.89 -23.58 -14.60
N THR A 330 -1.06 -22.30 -14.30
CA THR A 330 -1.45 -21.29 -15.28
C THR A 330 -0.44 -20.15 -15.30
N LEU A 331 0.06 -19.82 -16.49
CA LEU A 331 0.82 -18.60 -16.70
C LEU A 331 -0.10 -17.49 -17.22
N LEU A 332 0.13 -16.27 -16.73
CA LEU A 332 -0.38 -15.04 -17.32
C LEU A 332 0.81 -14.28 -17.90
N ALA A 333 0.79 -14.03 -19.21
CA ALA A 333 1.84 -13.31 -19.90
C ALA A 333 1.29 -12.02 -20.52
N GLU A 334 2.08 -10.94 -20.49
CA GLU A 334 1.78 -9.71 -21.23
C GLU A 334 2.91 -9.35 -22.19
N LEU A 335 2.54 -8.88 -23.39
CA LEU A 335 3.45 -8.29 -24.37
C LEU A 335 2.97 -6.86 -24.67
N ASP A 336 3.82 -5.87 -24.44
CA ASP A 336 3.52 -4.48 -24.76
C ASP A 336 3.97 -4.10 -26.16
N ALA A 337 3.26 -3.15 -26.75
CA ALA A 337 3.61 -2.47 -27.99
C ALA A 337 3.75 -0.96 -27.74
N ASP A 338 4.97 -0.46 -27.89
CA ASP A 338 5.31 0.97 -27.76
C ASP A 338 4.91 1.79 -29.00
N SER A 339 4.62 1.10 -30.11
CA SER A 339 4.20 1.70 -31.37
C SER A 339 3.08 0.88 -31.99
N LEU A 340 2.16 1.56 -32.68
CA LEU A 340 1.11 0.92 -33.49
C LEU A 340 1.68 0.14 -34.69
N ALA A 341 2.96 0.30 -35.00
CA ALA A 341 3.65 -0.48 -36.03
C ALA A 341 3.97 -1.92 -35.58
N VAL A 342 3.97 -2.19 -34.27
CA VAL A 342 4.17 -3.54 -33.74
C VAL A 342 2.84 -4.30 -33.83
N ASP A 343 2.79 -5.36 -34.63
CA ASP A 343 1.61 -6.21 -34.71
C ASP A 343 1.59 -7.20 -33.54
N LEU A 344 0.69 -6.96 -32.59
CA LEU A 344 0.50 -7.86 -31.45
C LEU A 344 -0.05 -9.23 -31.86
N HIS A 345 -0.68 -9.39 -33.03
CA HIS A 345 -1.13 -10.69 -33.51
C HIS A 345 0.04 -11.57 -33.93
N GLU A 346 1.03 -11.00 -34.62
CA GLU A 346 2.28 -11.72 -34.94
C GLU A 346 2.98 -12.19 -33.66
N ARG A 347 3.00 -11.31 -32.65
CA ARG A 347 3.59 -11.60 -31.33
C ARG A 347 2.82 -12.70 -30.59
N ALA A 348 1.50 -12.75 -30.74
CA ALA A 348 0.67 -13.84 -30.22
C ALA A 348 0.99 -15.18 -30.92
N GLU A 349 1.18 -15.19 -32.24
CA GLU A 349 1.56 -16.40 -33.00
C GLU A 349 2.96 -16.91 -32.61
N GLN A 350 3.91 -16.01 -32.36
CA GLN A 350 5.22 -16.37 -31.82
C GLN A 350 5.10 -17.01 -30.43
N MET A 351 4.24 -16.46 -29.56
CA MET A 351 3.97 -17.04 -28.24
C MET A 351 3.33 -18.42 -28.36
N ALA A 352 2.31 -18.58 -29.20
CA ALA A 352 1.69 -19.87 -29.47
C ALA A 352 2.71 -20.88 -29.99
N THR A 353 3.60 -20.46 -30.90
CA THR A 353 4.69 -21.29 -31.43
C THR A 353 5.67 -21.72 -30.35
N ALA A 354 6.07 -20.82 -29.45
CA ALA A 354 6.92 -21.14 -28.31
C ALA A 354 6.26 -22.15 -27.36
N CYS A 355 4.92 -22.17 -27.28
CA CYS A 355 4.17 -23.10 -26.44
C CYS A 355 3.85 -24.45 -27.08
N ARG A 356 3.96 -24.60 -28.42
CA ARG A 356 3.65 -25.86 -29.14
C ARG A 356 4.36 -27.11 -28.61
N PRO A 357 5.61 -27.07 -28.12
CA PRO A 357 6.28 -28.26 -27.60
C PRO A 357 5.67 -28.82 -26.31
N PHE A 358 4.85 -28.06 -25.59
CA PHE A 358 4.36 -28.40 -24.25
C PHE A 358 2.93 -28.94 -24.25
N ARG A 359 2.57 -29.71 -23.21
CA ARG A 359 1.23 -30.26 -23.08
C ARG A 359 0.32 -29.27 -22.36
N LEU A 360 -0.46 -28.53 -23.14
CA LEU A 360 -1.42 -27.58 -22.60
C LEU A 360 -2.77 -28.24 -22.27
N ALA A 361 -3.44 -27.72 -21.26
CA ALA A 361 -4.77 -28.17 -20.83
C ALA A 361 -5.88 -27.64 -21.74
N ALA A 362 -5.64 -26.50 -22.40
CA ALA A 362 -6.50 -25.88 -23.41
C ALA A 362 -5.65 -25.01 -24.34
N ASP A 363 -6.27 -24.51 -25.42
CA ASP A 363 -5.66 -23.48 -26.27
C ASP A 363 -5.38 -22.19 -25.48
N LEU A 364 -4.42 -21.39 -25.96
CA LEU A 364 -4.09 -20.10 -25.35
C LEU A 364 -5.32 -19.19 -25.39
N THR A 365 -5.63 -18.56 -24.25
CA THR A 365 -6.66 -17.52 -24.19
C THR A 365 -5.99 -16.17 -24.36
N LEU A 366 -6.28 -15.48 -25.46
CA LEU A 366 -5.67 -14.20 -25.83
C LEU A 366 -6.68 -13.05 -25.66
N ALA A 367 -6.21 -11.90 -25.18
CA ALA A 367 -7.00 -10.68 -25.06
C ALA A 367 -6.18 -9.46 -25.51
N PHE A 368 -6.78 -8.64 -26.38
CA PHE A 368 -6.15 -7.42 -26.92
C PHE A 368 -6.84 -6.15 -26.43
N ASP A 369 -8.18 -6.18 -26.27
CA ASP A 369 -8.92 -5.02 -25.76
C ASP A 369 -8.82 -4.92 -24.22
N PRO A 370 -8.85 -3.70 -23.67
CA PRO A 370 -8.69 -3.49 -22.23
C PRO A 370 -9.70 -4.22 -21.34
N GLU A 371 -10.94 -4.42 -21.81
CA GLU A 371 -11.98 -5.06 -21.01
C GLU A 371 -11.70 -6.56 -20.87
N GLN A 372 -11.43 -7.26 -21.97
CA GLN A 372 -11.08 -8.68 -21.96
C GLN A 372 -9.79 -8.94 -21.19
N ARG A 373 -8.78 -8.08 -21.34
CA ARG A 373 -7.54 -8.17 -20.58
C ARG A 373 -7.79 -8.11 -19.07
N GLU A 374 -8.61 -7.14 -18.63
CA GLU A 374 -9.00 -7.04 -17.22
C GLU A 374 -9.74 -8.30 -16.75
N GLN A 375 -10.55 -8.96 -17.59
CA GLN A 375 -11.17 -10.25 -17.26
C GLN A 375 -10.13 -11.35 -17.00
N LEU A 376 -9.09 -11.46 -17.83
CA LEU A 376 -8.01 -12.44 -17.62
C LEU A 376 -7.27 -12.18 -16.30
N TRP A 377 -7.01 -10.91 -15.99
CA TRP A 377 -6.41 -10.50 -14.72
C TRP A 377 -7.31 -10.77 -13.49
N LYS A 378 -8.62 -10.97 -13.65
CA LYS A 378 -9.52 -11.23 -12.50
C LYS A 378 -9.16 -12.49 -11.74
N ALA A 379 -8.66 -13.55 -12.39
CA ALA A 379 -8.24 -14.77 -11.71
C ALA A 379 -7.10 -14.46 -10.72
N ARG A 380 -6.05 -13.79 -11.20
CA ARG A 380 -4.91 -13.34 -10.39
C ARG A 380 -5.32 -12.37 -9.27
N LYS A 381 -6.22 -11.42 -9.55
CA LYS A 381 -6.72 -10.43 -8.58
C LYS A 381 -7.68 -11.03 -7.54
N ALA A 382 -8.34 -12.15 -7.84
CA ALA A 382 -9.28 -12.82 -6.94
C ALA A 382 -8.59 -13.56 -5.77
N LEU A 383 -7.28 -13.79 -5.87
CA LEU A 383 -6.53 -14.61 -4.93
C LEU A 383 -6.73 -14.21 -3.46
N TYR A 384 -6.31 -13.01 -3.06
CA TYR A 384 -6.41 -12.56 -1.68
C TYR A 384 -7.87 -12.54 -1.15
N PRO A 385 -8.87 -12.00 -1.87
CA PRO A 385 -10.26 -12.10 -1.47
C PRO A 385 -10.72 -13.54 -1.21
N THR A 386 -10.27 -14.50 -2.02
CA THR A 386 -10.61 -15.91 -1.84
C THR A 386 -9.88 -16.51 -0.63
N LEU A 387 -8.58 -16.27 -0.47
CA LEU A 387 -7.81 -16.78 0.67
C LEU A 387 -8.40 -16.33 2.02
N TYR A 388 -8.79 -15.07 2.15
CA TYR A 388 -9.42 -14.55 3.37
C TYR A 388 -10.83 -15.10 3.63
N ARG A 389 -11.47 -15.74 2.65
CA ARG A 389 -12.83 -16.30 2.74
C ARG A 389 -12.84 -17.83 2.65
N PHE A 390 -11.67 -18.45 2.52
CA PHE A 390 -11.52 -19.89 2.34
C PHE A 390 -11.87 -20.66 3.60
N ASP A 391 -11.33 -20.23 4.75
CA ASP A 391 -11.58 -20.84 6.06
C ASP A 391 -11.92 -19.72 7.07
N PRO A 392 -12.93 -19.91 7.94
CA PRO A 392 -13.35 -18.88 8.90
C PRO A 392 -12.36 -18.66 10.06
N ARG A 393 -11.47 -19.62 10.33
CA ARG A 393 -10.46 -19.57 11.40
C ARG A 393 -9.07 -19.25 10.85
N LYS A 394 -8.69 -19.89 9.75
CA LYS A 394 -7.36 -19.74 9.14
C LYS A 394 -7.27 -18.49 8.28
N LYS A 395 -6.08 -17.91 8.22
CA LYS A 395 -5.81 -16.70 7.43
C LYS A 395 -4.55 -16.86 6.59
N PRO A 396 -4.44 -16.10 5.48
CA PRO A 396 -3.18 -15.99 4.76
C PRO A 396 -2.15 -15.28 5.66
N ILE A 397 -1.08 -16.00 6.04
CA ILE A 397 0.00 -15.45 6.87
C ILE A 397 1.26 -15.30 6.04
N ASN A 398 1.74 -14.06 5.89
CA ASN A 398 3.00 -13.75 5.20
C ASN A 398 4.15 -13.80 6.22
N PHE A 399 4.99 -14.82 6.11
CA PHE A 399 6.20 -14.98 6.94
C PHE A 399 7.39 -15.61 6.22
N VAL A 400 7.13 -16.30 5.11
CA VAL A 400 8.12 -16.99 4.27
C VAL A 400 7.89 -16.69 2.79
N ASP A 401 7.06 -15.68 2.51
CA ASP A 401 6.77 -15.22 1.16
C ASP A 401 8.00 -14.55 0.54
N ASP A 402 7.91 -14.23 -0.75
CA ASP A 402 8.86 -13.34 -1.44
C ASP A 402 10.29 -13.88 -1.60
N VAL A 403 10.40 -15.20 -1.78
CA VAL A 403 11.66 -15.85 -2.09
C VAL A 403 11.96 -15.76 -3.59
N VAL A 404 13.23 -15.70 -3.93
CA VAL A 404 13.70 -15.62 -5.33
C VAL A 404 14.70 -16.71 -5.60
N VAL A 405 14.52 -17.43 -6.69
CA VAL A 405 15.48 -18.41 -7.23
C VAL A 405 15.81 -18.04 -8.68
N ARG A 406 16.78 -18.73 -9.30
CA ARG A 406 16.98 -18.58 -10.75
C ARG A 406 15.72 -19.01 -11.49
N ALA A 407 15.31 -18.27 -12.52
CA ALA A 407 14.03 -18.48 -13.20
C ALA A 407 13.88 -19.91 -13.74
N GLU A 408 14.96 -20.52 -14.21
CA GLU A 408 14.98 -21.90 -14.72
C GLU A 408 14.67 -22.96 -13.64
N ARG A 409 14.84 -22.62 -12.36
CA ARG A 409 14.63 -23.53 -11.21
C ARG A 409 13.30 -23.33 -10.50
N ILE A 410 12.44 -22.44 -10.99
CA ILE A 410 11.20 -22.08 -10.31
C ILE A 410 10.22 -23.27 -10.21
N SER A 411 10.15 -24.14 -11.22
CA SER A 411 9.32 -25.36 -11.16
C SER A 411 9.80 -26.31 -10.07
N GLU A 412 11.12 -26.48 -9.89
CA GLU A 412 11.68 -27.27 -8.78
C GLU A 412 11.29 -26.68 -7.42
N LEU A 413 11.29 -25.34 -7.29
CA LEU A 413 10.88 -24.66 -6.07
C LEU A 413 9.39 -24.86 -5.79
N ILE A 414 8.53 -24.65 -6.79
CA ILE A 414 7.07 -24.83 -6.65
C ILE A 414 6.78 -26.27 -6.23
N HIS A 415 7.35 -27.25 -6.91
CA HIS A 415 7.17 -28.66 -6.57
C HIS A 415 7.59 -28.98 -5.13
N TYR A 416 8.77 -28.51 -4.70
CA TYR A 416 9.23 -28.65 -3.32
C TYR A 416 8.25 -28.06 -2.30
N LEU A 417 7.71 -26.87 -2.58
CA LEU A 417 6.76 -26.20 -1.68
C LEU A 417 5.42 -26.94 -1.63
N GLU A 418 4.92 -27.42 -2.77
CA GLU A 418 3.70 -28.24 -2.84
C GLU A 418 3.86 -29.50 -1.99
N GLU A 419 4.96 -30.25 -2.15
CA GLU A 419 5.25 -31.44 -1.34
C GLU A 419 5.36 -31.11 0.16
N TYR A 420 6.08 -30.03 0.49
CA TYR A 420 6.30 -29.61 1.87
C TYR A 420 4.97 -29.29 2.58
N PHE A 421 4.13 -28.44 1.98
CA PHE A 421 2.87 -28.03 2.58
C PHE A 421 1.82 -29.14 2.55
N ALA A 422 1.81 -30.01 1.53
CA ALA A 422 0.98 -31.21 1.50
C ALA A 422 1.31 -32.16 2.67
N GLY A 423 2.60 -32.41 2.93
CA GLY A 423 3.06 -33.21 4.07
C GLY A 423 2.63 -32.63 5.42
N GLN A 424 2.61 -31.30 5.55
CA GLN A 424 2.13 -30.59 6.74
C GLN A 424 0.60 -30.44 6.81
N LYS A 425 -0.13 -30.81 5.75
CA LYS A 425 -1.58 -30.60 5.59
C LYS A 425 -1.98 -29.14 5.80
N VAL A 426 -1.20 -28.21 5.22
CA VAL A 426 -1.45 -26.77 5.27
C VAL A 426 -1.84 -26.30 3.88
N PRO A 427 -3.06 -25.78 3.68
CA PRO A 427 -3.42 -25.15 2.41
C PRO A 427 -2.51 -23.95 2.14
N VAL A 428 -1.99 -23.85 0.92
CA VAL A 428 -1.05 -22.80 0.51
C VAL A 428 -1.43 -22.29 -0.86
N ALA A 429 -1.28 -20.97 -1.07
CA ALA A 429 -1.26 -20.40 -2.40
C ALA A 429 0.18 -20.07 -2.78
N ILE A 430 0.61 -20.55 -3.96
CA ILE A 430 1.91 -20.27 -4.55
C ILE A 430 1.69 -19.58 -5.90
N PHE A 431 2.21 -18.36 -5.99
CA PHE A 431 2.07 -17.51 -7.17
C PHE A 431 3.22 -16.51 -7.22
N GLY A 432 3.45 -15.86 -8.36
CA GLY A 432 4.43 -14.77 -8.41
C GLY A 432 4.99 -14.50 -9.80
N HIS A 433 6.04 -13.69 -9.80
CA HIS A 433 6.72 -13.17 -10.98
C HIS A 433 7.70 -14.21 -11.51
N ILE A 434 7.18 -15.23 -12.20
CA ILE A 434 7.97 -16.39 -12.63
C ILE A 434 9.11 -16.00 -13.57
N GLY A 435 8.94 -14.96 -14.38
CA GLY A 435 10.01 -14.44 -15.24
C GLY A 435 11.25 -13.94 -14.47
N ASN A 436 11.08 -13.60 -13.20
CA ASN A 436 12.18 -13.23 -12.29
C ASN A 436 12.59 -14.35 -11.33
N GLY A 437 11.90 -15.50 -11.37
CA GLY A 437 12.04 -16.57 -10.38
C GLY A 437 11.56 -16.18 -8.98
N ASN A 438 10.67 -15.19 -8.86
CA ASN A 438 10.12 -14.70 -7.59
C ASN A 438 8.82 -15.45 -7.24
N ALA A 439 8.77 -16.09 -6.07
CA ALA A 439 7.60 -16.79 -5.57
C ALA A 439 7.04 -16.14 -4.29
N HIS A 440 5.74 -15.92 -4.26
CA HIS A 440 4.98 -15.58 -3.08
C HIS A 440 4.31 -16.84 -2.54
N ILE A 441 4.56 -17.12 -1.26
CA ILE A 441 4.16 -18.34 -0.57
C ILE A 441 3.23 -17.91 0.56
N VAL A 442 1.94 -18.20 0.41
CA VAL A 442 0.91 -17.69 1.31
C VAL A 442 0.15 -18.86 1.94
N PRO A 443 0.66 -19.45 3.02
CA PRO A 443 -0.01 -20.52 3.75
C PRO A 443 -1.20 -19.99 4.56
N LEU A 444 -2.23 -20.83 4.69
CA LEU A 444 -3.43 -20.58 5.48
C LEU A 444 -3.29 -21.22 6.86
N LEU A 445 -3.13 -20.39 7.89
CA LEU A 445 -2.85 -20.81 9.27
C LEU A 445 -3.71 -20.03 10.27
N ASP A 446 -4.01 -20.66 11.41
CA ASP A 446 -4.44 -19.96 12.63
C ASP A 446 -3.28 -19.90 13.61
N VAL A 447 -2.62 -18.75 13.73
CA VAL A 447 -1.47 -18.58 14.63
C VAL A 447 -1.80 -18.70 16.12
N ASN A 448 -3.08 -18.70 16.49
CA ASN A 448 -3.50 -18.92 17.88
C ASN A 448 -3.67 -20.41 18.19
N ASP A 449 -3.73 -21.26 17.17
CA ASP A 449 -3.63 -22.71 17.34
C ASP A 449 -2.16 -23.11 17.46
N ARG A 450 -1.86 -23.94 18.47
CA ARG A 450 -0.48 -24.31 18.79
C ARG A 450 0.17 -25.12 17.66
N GLN A 451 -0.58 -26.00 17.00
CA GLN A 451 -0.02 -26.85 15.94
C GLN A 451 0.27 -26.03 14.69
N ASP A 452 -0.65 -25.15 14.29
CA ASP A 452 -0.43 -24.23 13.17
C ASP A 452 0.72 -23.24 13.47
N PHE A 453 0.88 -22.79 14.71
CA PHE A 453 2.02 -21.97 15.13
C PHE A 453 3.36 -22.71 15.03
N ASP A 454 3.43 -23.94 15.55
CA ASP A 454 4.66 -24.74 15.49
C ASP A 454 5.04 -25.07 14.01
N LYS A 455 4.04 -25.31 13.15
CA LYS A 455 4.24 -25.45 11.69
C LYS A 455 4.77 -24.17 11.04
N MET A 456 4.26 -23.00 11.42
CA MET A 456 4.76 -21.71 10.93
C MET A 456 6.26 -21.54 11.23
N VAL A 457 6.67 -21.81 12.47
CA VAL A 457 8.06 -21.70 12.90
C VAL A 457 8.97 -22.70 12.17
N LEU A 458 8.51 -23.94 12.00
CA LEU A 458 9.25 -24.95 11.24
C LEU A 458 9.40 -24.54 9.77
N ALA A 459 8.32 -24.10 9.12
CA ALA A 459 8.31 -23.66 7.74
C ALA A 459 9.24 -22.46 7.51
N TYR A 460 9.23 -21.49 8.42
CA TYR A 460 10.13 -20.34 8.37
C TYR A 460 11.60 -20.78 8.31
N ARG A 461 11.99 -21.77 9.12
CA ARG A 461 13.37 -22.25 9.17
C ARG A 461 13.76 -23.10 7.98
N GLU A 462 12.90 -24.06 7.64
CA GLU A 462 13.16 -25.06 6.61
C GLU A 462 13.20 -24.44 5.22
N ILE A 463 12.22 -23.59 4.88
CA ILE A 463 12.11 -23.03 3.54
C ILE A 463 13.22 -22.01 3.29
N HIS A 464 13.48 -21.08 4.23
CA HIS A 464 14.58 -20.13 4.06
C HIS A 464 15.94 -20.85 3.96
N SER A 465 16.19 -21.88 4.77
CA SER A 465 17.42 -22.67 4.65
C SER A 465 17.50 -23.39 3.31
N THR A 466 16.41 -24.01 2.86
CA THR A 466 16.37 -24.69 1.55
C THR A 466 16.61 -23.72 0.40
N VAL A 467 16.01 -22.52 0.44
CA VAL A 467 16.22 -21.49 -0.59
C VAL A 467 17.68 -21.08 -0.66
N LEU A 468 18.34 -20.88 0.49
CA LEU A 468 19.75 -20.50 0.54
C LEU A 468 20.67 -21.67 0.14
N ASP A 469 20.50 -22.83 0.76
CA ASP A 469 21.45 -23.94 0.72
C ASP A 469 21.29 -24.81 -0.54
N ARG A 470 20.05 -25.08 -0.97
CA ARG A 470 19.75 -25.91 -2.15
C ARG A 470 19.54 -25.09 -3.42
N PHE A 471 18.85 -23.95 -3.30
CA PHE A 471 18.50 -23.14 -4.47
C PHE A 471 19.53 -22.07 -4.82
N GLY A 472 20.37 -21.65 -3.86
CA GLY A 472 21.27 -20.51 -4.03
C GLY A 472 20.50 -19.21 -4.26
N GLY A 473 19.30 -19.11 -3.68
CA GLY A 473 18.35 -18.02 -3.91
C GLY A 473 18.51 -16.83 -2.96
N SER A 474 17.52 -15.93 -3.00
CA SER A 474 17.33 -14.85 -2.02
C SER A 474 16.05 -15.10 -1.22
N ILE A 475 16.08 -14.72 0.06
CA ILE A 475 14.91 -14.75 0.95
C ILE A 475 13.99 -13.54 0.80
N CYS A 476 14.37 -12.55 -0.01
CA CYS A 476 13.64 -11.28 -0.15
C CYS A 476 13.81 -10.69 -1.56
N GLY A 477 12.73 -10.72 -2.34
CA GLY A 477 12.63 -10.12 -3.67
C GLY A 477 12.29 -8.63 -3.62
N GLU A 478 11.16 -8.26 -3.02
CA GLU A 478 10.53 -6.93 -3.15
C GLU A 478 9.79 -6.40 -1.90
N HIS A 479 9.53 -7.22 -0.89
CA HIS A 479 8.75 -6.83 0.30
C HIS A 479 9.60 -6.18 1.41
N GLY A 480 10.92 -6.21 1.27
CA GLY A 480 11.89 -5.79 2.29
C GLY A 480 12.16 -6.88 3.33
N ASP A 481 13.20 -6.71 4.13
CA ASP A 481 13.53 -7.66 5.20
C ASP A 481 12.58 -7.46 6.40
N GLY A 482 12.29 -6.20 6.71
CA GLY A 482 11.56 -5.81 7.92
C GLY A 482 12.16 -6.39 9.18
N ARG A 483 11.27 -6.74 10.12
CA ARG A 483 11.58 -7.58 11.29
C ARG A 483 11.59 -9.05 10.92
N ILE A 484 10.74 -9.43 9.98
CA ILE A 484 10.44 -10.83 9.69
C ILE A 484 11.62 -11.60 9.13
N ARG A 485 12.51 -10.97 8.35
CA ARG A 485 13.70 -11.62 7.79
C ARG A 485 15.01 -11.19 8.45
N ALA A 486 14.97 -10.23 9.38
CA ALA A 486 16.17 -9.62 9.95
C ALA A 486 17.15 -10.66 10.52
N GLU A 487 16.64 -11.66 11.26
CA GLU A 487 17.48 -12.72 11.85
C GLU A 487 18.13 -13.66 10.79
N TYR A 488 17.59 -13.72 9.56
CA TYR A 488 18.12 -14.52 8.46
C TYR A 488 19.08 -13.76 7.52
N VAL A 489 19.15 -12.42 7.60
CA VAL A 489 20.07 -11.61 6.76
C VAL A 489 21.51 -12.05 6.97
N ARG A 490 21.91 -12.32 8.22
CA ARG A 490 23.24 -12.85 8.56
C ARG A 490 23.49 -14.21 7.89
N LYS A 491 22.51 -15.13 7.95
CA LYS A 491 22.66 -16.45 7.33
C LYS A 491 22.83 -16.34 5.81
N MET A 492 22.07 -15.46 5.15
CA MET A 492 22.14 -15.27 3.70
C MET A 492 23.51 -14.77 3.21
N PHE A 493 24.12 -13.81 3.92
CA PHE A 493 25.34 -13.16 3.44
C PHE A 493 26.62 -13.61 4.14
N GLY A 494 26.51 -14.32 5.25
CA GLY A 494 27.62 -14.71 6.12
C GLY A 494 28.11 -13.56 7.00
N GLU A 495 29.00 -13.89 7.94
CA GLU A 495 29.47 -12.95 8.99
C GLU A 495 30.13 -11.69 8.42
N GLU A 496 30.99 -11.85 7.41
CA GLU A 496 31.81 -10.74 6.90
C GLU A 496 30.95 -9.65 6.25
N LEU A 497 30.10 -10.02 5.28
CA LEU A 497 29.24 -9.05 4.59
C LEU A 497 28.10 -8.55 5.51
N TYR A 498 27.57 -9.39 6.40
CA TYR A 498 26.64 -8.91 7.42
C TYR A 498 27.28 -7.86 8.33
N GLY A 499 28.54 -8.07 8.73
CA GLY A 499 29.34 -7.09 9.48
C GLY A 499 29.41 -5.74 8.77
N LEU A 500 29.64 -5.74 7.46
CA LEU A 500 29.63 -4.51 6.65
C LEU A 500 28.27 -3.80 6.68
N PHE A 501 27.15 -4.54 6.66
CA PHE A 501 25.83 -3.92 6.82
C PHE A 501 25.63 -3.31 8.20
N VAL A 502 26.13 -3.96 9.25
CA VAL A 502 26.12 -3.42 10.62
C VAL A 502 26.94 -2.12 10.67
N ASP A 503 28.10 -2.08 10.03
CA ASP A 503 28.96 -0.89 10.02
C ASP A 503 28.33 0.27 9.24
N VAL A 504 27.68 0.00 8.10
CA VAL A 504 26.87 0.99 7.38
C VAL A 504 25.77 1.55 8.27
N LYS A 505 25.04 0.68 9.00
CA LYS A 505 23.99 1.12 9.93
C LYS A 505 24.57 1.99 11.04
N ARG A 506 25.70 1.60 11.64
CA ARG A 506 26.36 2.35 12.71
C ARG A 506 26.90 3.69 12.25
N ALA A 507 27.40 3.78 11.02
CA ALA A 507 27.90 5.02 10.44
C ALA A 507 26.79 6.08 10.33
N PHE A 508 25.59 5.67 9.90
CA PHE A 508 24.45 6.58 9.74
C PHE A 508 23.58 6.78 10.99
N ASP A 509 23.57 5.83 11.90
CA ASP A 509 22.72 5.86 13.10
C ASP A 509 23.42 5.15 14.28
N PRO A 510 24.46 5.77 14.87
CA PRO A 510 25.22 5.18 15.97
C PRO A 510 24.38 5.00 17.24
N GLY A 511 23.33 5.82 17.41
CA GLY A 511 22.37 5.72 18.52
C GLY A 511 21.31 4.63 18.35
N ASN A 512 21.25 3.96 17.19
CA ASN A 512 20.21 2.99 16.82
C ASN A 512 18.78 3.55 17.02
N VAL A 513 18.58 4.81 16.64
CA VAL A 513 17.32 5.54 16.76
C VAL A 513 16.41 5.34 15.55
N LEU A 514 16.97 5.28 14.34
CA LEU A 514 16.23 5.18 13.09
C LEU A 514 15.81 3.73 12.81
N ASN A 515 14.52 3.46 12.97
CA ASN A 515 13.82 2.21 12.73
C ASN A 515 14.55 0.94 13.27
N PRO A 516 14.81 0.86 14.59
CA PRO A 516 15.61 -0.22 15.17
C PRO A 516 14.96 -1.60 15.01
N GLY A 517 15.81 -2.62 14.80
CA GLY A 517 15.42 -4.02 14.61
C GLY A 517 14.89 -4.35 13.21
N ILE A 518 15.07 -3.43 12.24
CA ILE A 518 14.75 -3.63 10.83
C ILE A 518 16.03 -3.90 10.05
N LYS A 519 16.04 -4.96 9.21
CA LYS A 519 17.18 -5.51 8.45
C LYS A 519 18.34 -6.06 9.30
N ILE A 520 18.73 -5.32 10.34
CA ILE A 520 19.87 -5.62 11.22
C ILE A 520 19.32 -5.96 12.60
N SER A 521 19.12 -7.26 12.88
CA SER A 521 18.66 -7.75 14.17
C SER A 521 18.90 -9.25 14.30
N GLU A 522 19.04 -9.71 15.55
CA GLU A 522 19.02 -11.14 15.91
C GLU A 522 17.72 -11.51 16.65
N ALA A 523 16.79 -10.56 16.81
CA ALA A 523 15.49 -10.82 17.44
C ALA A 523 14.70 -11.84 16.60
N SER A 524 14.01 -12.75 17.28
CA SER A 524 13.23 -13.77 16.58
C SER A 524 12.06 -13.13 15.83
N PHE A 525 11.75 -13.63 14.62
CA PHE A 525 10.56 -13.23 13.87
C PHE A 525 9.25 -13.49 14.63
N THR A 526 9.28 -14.27 15.71
CA THR A 526 8.11 -14.55 16.55
C THR A 526 7.83 -13.47 17.60
N GLU A 527 8.77 -12.54 17.81
CA GLU A 527 8.59 -11.43 18.74
C GLU A 527 7.53 -10.44 18.21
N HIS A 528 6.69 -9.92 19.11
CA HIS A 528 5.65 -8.94 18.78
C HIS A 528 4.53 -9.39 17.82
N ILE A 529 4.35 -10.70 17.57
CA ILE A 529 3.19 -11.21 16.82
C ILE A 529 1.88 -10.72 17.48
N ASP A 530 0.98 -10.18 16.67
CA ASP A 530 -0.33 -9.69 17.11
C ASP A 530 -1.40 -10.79 17.08
N TYR A 531 -1.36 -11.68 18.07
CA TYR A 531 -2.34 -12.74 18.26
C TYR A 531 -3.78 -12.23 18.33
N THR A 532 -3.99 -11.06 18.97
CA THR A 532 -5.34 -10.49 19.13
C THR A 532 -5.91 -10.06 17.79
N ARG A 533 -5.17 -9.29 16.98
CA ARG A 533 -5.65 -8.90 15.65
C ARG A 533 -5.68 -10.07 14.69
N LEU A 534 -4.76 -11.03 14.80
CA LEU A 534 -4.79 -12.27 14.01
C LEU A 534 -6.02 -13.14 14.29
N SER A 535 -6.80 -12.88 15.33
CA SER A 535 -8.13 -13.48 15.51
C SER A 535 -9.30 -12.70 14.87
N LYS A 536 -9.10 -11.44 14.45
CA LYS A 536 -10.17 -10.55 13.93
C LYS A 536 -10.34 -10.65 12.41
N SER A 537 -11.50 -10.36 11.84
CA SER A 537 -11.73 -10.48 10.38
C SER A 537 -10.91 -9.55 9.47
N CYS A 538 -10.23 -8.53 9.98
CA CYS A 538 -9.51 -7.56 9.14
C CYS A 538 -8.22 -8.12 8.55
N ALA A 539 -8.02 -7.88 7.24
CA ALA A 539 -6.81 -8.23 6.49
C ALA A 539 -5.63 -7.26 6.71
N THR A 540 -5.86 -6.12 7.39
CA THR A 540 -4.92 -5.01 7.62
C THR A 540 -4.17 -4.42 6.42
N CYS A 541 -4.50 -4.85 5.19
CA CYS A 541 -3.87 -4.44 3.93
C CYS A 541 -4.11 -2.98 3.49
N ALA A 542 -4.86 -2.20 4.26
CA ALA A 542 -5.19 -0.79 3.98
C ALA A 542 -5.95 -0.52 2.66
N LYS A 543 -6.42 -1.53 1.91
CA LYS A 543 -7.18 -1.32 0.66
C LYS A 543 -8.40 -0.40 0.84
N CYS A 544 -9.06 -0.48 1.99
CA CYS A 544 -10.18 0.39 2.34
C CYS A 544 -9.80 1.87 2.54
N ASN A 545 -8.53 2.19 2.80
CA ASN A 545 -8.08 3.57 2.98
C ASN A 545 -8.05 4.32 1.65
N ALA A 546 -7.68 3.64 0.55
CA ALA A 546 -7.66 4.20 -0.80
C ALA A 546 -9.03 4.65 -1.32
N VAL A 547 -10.12 4.11 -0.75
CA VAL A 547 -11.51 4.43 -1.14
C VAL A 547 -12.26 5.19 -0.04
N CYS A 548 -11.61 5.53 1.07
CA CYS A 548 -12.23 6.20 2.20
C CYS A 548 -12.14 7.72 2.02
N PRO A 549 -13.27 8.43 1.79
CA PRO A 549 -13.24 9.89 1.58
C PRO A 549 -12.75 10.65 2.82
N VAL A 550 -12.89 10.07 4.01
CA VAL A 550 -12.40 10.69 5.25
C VAL A 550 -10.88 10.56 5.33
N TYR A 551 -10.31 9.41 4.94
CA TYR A 551 -8.85 9.26 4.90
C TYR A 551 -8.24 10.19 3.85
N ASP A 552 -8.87 10.32 2.69
CA ASP A 552 -8.44 11.24 1.63
C ASP A 552 -8.26 12.68 2.16
N VAL A 553 -9.18 13.12 3.02
CA VAL A 553 -9.18 14.45 3.63
C VAL A 553 -8.16 14.61 4.76
N PHE A 554 -8.11 13.65 5.70
CA PHE A 554 -7.31 13.80 6.93
C PHE A 554 -5.86 13.26 6.79
N GLN A 555 -5.65 12.32 5.87
CA GLN A 555 -4.38 11.63 5.63
C GLN A 555 -3.73 11.14 6.94
N SER A 556 -4.53 10.51 7.80
CA SER A 556 -4.10 9.97 9.09
C SER A 556 -4.82 8.65 9.37
N GLU A 557 -4.09 7.65 9.86
CA GLU A 557 -4.60 6.28 9.98
C GLU A 557 -5.79 6.17 10.95
N ASP A 558 -5.84 7.00 11.98
CA ASP A 558 -6.93 7.05 12.95
C ASP A 558 -8.25 7.63 12.37
N MET A 559 -8.17 8.23 11.19
CA MET A 559 -9.28 8.73 10.38
C MET A 559 -9.48 7.88 9.12
N SER A 560 -9.10 6.60 9.19
CA SER A 560 -9.18 5.63 8.10
C SER A 560 -10.13 4.48 8.44
N SER A 561 -10.62 3.78 7.42
CA SER A 561 -11.47 2.60 7.64
C SER A 561 -10.71 1.48 8.36
N ARG A 562 -9.43 1.23 8.03
CA ARG A 562 -8.62 0.24 8.74
C ARG A 562 -8.40 0.66 10.20
N GLY A 563 -8.02 1.91 10.44
CA GLY A 563 -7.77 2.41 11.78
C GLY A 563 -9.03 2.36 12.66
N TRP A 564 -10.19 2.75 12.12
CA TRP A 564 -11.46 2.64 12.83
C TRP A 564 -11.78 1.21 13.24
N PHE A 565 -11.58 0.24 12.34
CA PHE A 565 -11.75 -1.17 12.70
C PHE A 565 -10.88 -1.55 13.89
N GLU A 566 -9.59 -1.21 13.88
CA GLU A 566 -8.69 -1.53 14.98
C GLU A 566 -9.06 -0.83 16.29
N ILE A 567 -9.49 0.42 16.21
CA ILE A 567 -9.90 1.21 17.38
C ILE A 567 -11.16 0.62 18.02
N VAL A 568 -12.22 0.38 17.25
CA VAL A 568 -13.52 -0.02 17.81
C VAL A 568 -13.60 -1.50 18.19
N THR A 569 -12.67 -2.31 17.70
CA THR A 569 -12.50 -3.73 18.09
C THR A 569 -11.41 -3.92 19.15
N SER A 570 -10.77 -2.85 19.61
CA SER A 570 -9.79 -2.92 20.69
C SER A 570 -10.46 -3.16 22.04
N LYS A 571 -9.82 -3.96 22.91
CA LYS A 571 -10.29 -4.20 24.28
C LYS A 571 -10.38 -2.90 25.10
N GLY A 572 -9.55 -1.91 24.80
CA GLY A 572 -9.53 -0.61 25.46
C GLY A 572 -10.52 0.42 24.89
N TYR A 573 -11.38 0.02 23.95
CA TYR A 573 -12.32 0.94 23.33
C TYR A 573 -13.31 1.52 24.34
N SER A 574 -13.52 2.84 24.25
CA SER A 574 -14.69 3.50 24.81
C SER A 574 -15.18 4.56 23.82
N TYR A 575 -16.50 4.71 23.72
CA TYR A 575 -17.10 5.68 22.81
C TYR A 575 -16.63 7.11 23.12
N LEU A 576 -16.60 7.51 24.40
CA LEU A 576 -16.21 8.87 24.79
C LEU A 576 -14.78 9.22 24.37
N ASN A 577 -13.81 8.31 24.58
CA ASN A 577 -12.42 8.54 24.17
C ASN A 577 -12.21 8.41 22.65
N SER A 578 -13.20 7.87 21.92
CA SER A 578 -13.13 7.61 20.48
C SER A 578 -14.19 8.37 19.69
N LYS A 579 -14.88 9.34 20.31
CA LYS A 579 -16.02 10.03 19.69
C LYS A 579 -15.62 10.70 18.38
N ARG A 580 -14.46 11.36 18.38
CA ARG A 580 -13.83 11.98 17.20
C ARG A 580 -13.78 11.05 15.99
N VAL A 581 -13.32 9.80 16.21
CA VAL A 581 -13.11 8.85 15.11
C VAL A 581 -14.41 8.19 14.69
N VAL A 582 -15.27 7.85 15.65
CA VAL A 582 -16.56 7.21 15.41
C VAL A 582 -17.50 8.15 14.66
N ASP A 583 -17.50 9.45 14.96
CA ASP A 583 -18.39 10.43 14.33
C ASP A 583 -17.91 10.88 12.94
N ALA A 584 -16.65 10.61 12.57
CA ALA A 584 -16.09 11.03 11.28
C ALA A 584 -16.58 10.20 10.08
N CYS A 585 -16.92 8.92 10.28
CA CYS A 585 -17.37 8.04 9.19
C CYS A 585 -18.64 8.56 8.49
N VAL A 586 -18.59 8.71 7.15
CA VAL A 586 -19.73 9.21 6.36
C VAL A 586 -20.72 8.10 5.94
N ASN A 587 -20.48 6.86 6.39
CA ASN A 587 -21.29 5.69 6.07
C ASN A 587 -21.45 5.38 4.56
N CYS A 588 -20.44 5.67 3.73
CA CYS A 588 -20.48 5.42 2.28
C CYS A 588 -20.39 3.94 1.90
N LYS A 589 -20.04 3.05 2.84
CA LYS A 589 -19.89 1.59 2.66
C LYS A 589 -18.79 1.16 1.66
N SER A 590 -17.98 2.06 1.11
CA SER A 590 -16.86 1.71 0.22
C SER A 590 -15.89 0.69 0.82
N CYS A 591 -15.69 0.75 2.15
CA CYS A 591 -14.85 -0.20 2.87
C CYS A 591 -15.32 -1.65 2.71
N ARG A 592 -16.63 -1.91 2.64
CA ARG A 592 -17.20 -3.25 2.48
C ARG A 592 -16.89 -3.81 1.10
N THR A 593 -17.10 -2.99 0.06
CA THR A 593 -16.88 -3.39 -1.34
C THR A 593 -15.40 -3.61 -1.63
N ALA A 594 -14.53 -2.75 -1.11
CA ALA A 594 -13.09 -2.82 -1.36
C ALA A 594 -12.35 -3.85 -0.49
N CYS A 595 -12.91 -4.28 0.66
CA CYS A 595 -12.20 -5.17 1.57
C CYS A 595 -12.13 -6.61 1.04
N PRO A 596 -10.91 -7.19 0.90
CA PRO A 596 -10.78 -8.58 0.47
C PRO A 596 -11.45 -9.55 1.47
N ALA A 597 -11.30 -9.30 2.76
CA ALA A 597 -11.92 -10.06 3.84
C ALA A 597 -13.42 -9.75 4.06
N GLY A 598 -14.03 -8.85 3.27
CA GLY A 598 -15.47 -8.55 3.36
C GLY A 598 -15.91 -7.76 4.60
N VAL A 599 -15.00 -7.09 5.29
CA VAL A 599 -15.29 -6.34 6.52
C VAL A 599 -16.08 -5.06 6.22
N ASP A 600 -17.23 -4.90 6.88
CA ASP A 600 -18.04 -3.68 6.85
C ASP A 600 -17.75 -2.80 8.08
N VAL A 601 -16.67 -2.02 7.98
CA VAL A 601 -16.28 -1.04 9.03
C VAL A 601 -17.40 -0.02 9.28
N SER A 602 -18.09 0.38 8.22
CA SER A 602 -19.20 1.33 8.27
C SER A 602 -20.33 0.83 9.18
N ASP A 603 -20.71 -0.44 9.05
CA ASP A 603 -21.72 -1.08 9.90
C ASP A 603 -21.27 -1.10 11.37
N LEU A 604 -20.01 -1.45 11.60
CA LEU A 604 -19.42 -1.47 12.94
C LEU A 604 -19.46 -0.09 13.59
N ILE A 605 -19.13 0.96 12.84
CA ILE A 605 -19.21 2.34 13.31
C ILE A 605 -20.65 2.77 13.61
N LEU A 606 -21.62 2.38 12.77
CA LEU A 606 -23.03 2.66 13.04
C LEU A 606 -23.50 2.00 14.34
N LYS A 607 -23.11 0.75 14.58
CA LYS A 607 -23.39 0.05 15.84
C LYS A 607 -22.80 0.81 17.03
N LYS A 608 -21.58 1.33 16.92
CA LYS A 608 -20.95 2.17 17.95
C LYS A 608 -21.64 3.52 18.16
N ARG A 609 -22.12 4.18 17.11
CA ARG A 609 -22.93 5.40 17.23
C ARG A 609 -24.27 5.15 17.93
N ALA A 610 -24.86 3.98 17.73
CA ALA A 610 -26.11 3.60 18.37
C ALA A 610 -26.00 3.42 19.89
N GLU A 611 -24.79 3.21 20.43
CA GLU A 611 -24.54 3.17 21.88
C GLU A 611 -24.77 4.55 22.54
N HIS A 612 -24.59 5.65 21.79
CA HIS A 612 -24.76 7.03 22.26
C HIS A 612 -25.55 7.90 21.26
N PRO A 613 -26.86 7.66 21.08
CA PRO A 613 -27.64 8.35 20.06
C PRO A 613 -27.79 9.84 20.40
N ASN A 614 -27.46 10.71 19.45
CA ASN A 614 -27.75 12.14 19.58
C ASN A 614 -29.27 12.35 19.47
N ARG A 615 -29.92 12.69 20.59
CA ARG A 615 -31.39 12.83 20.68
C ARG A 615 -31.93 13.92 19.76
N LEU A 616 -31.22 15.04 19.63
CA LEU A 616 -31.60 16.17 18.77
C LEU A 616 -31.53 15.77 17.30
N THR A 617 -30.37 15.25 16.87
CA THR A 617 -30.17 14.76 15.51
C THR A 617 -31.15 13.64 15.17
N GLY A 618 -31.41 12.72 16.10
CA GLY A 618 -32.40 11.66 15.94
C GLY A 618 -33.82 12.21 15.79
N TRP A 619 -34.19 13.28 16.50
CA TRP A 619 -35.49 13.94 16.31
C TRP A 619 -35.58 14.60 14.93
N ILE A 620 -34.54 15.30 14.48
CA ILE A 620 -34.47 15.90 13.14
C ILE A 620 -34.65 14.83 12.07
N PHE A 621 -33.87 13.73 12.12
CA PHE A 621 -33.97 12.67 11.12
C PHE A 621 -35.32 11.92 11.18
N ARG A 622 -35.90 11.72 12.36
CA ARG A 622 -37.26 11.16 12.48
C ARG A 622 -38.31 12.05 11.83
N TRP A 623 -38.17 13.37 11.95
CA TRP A 623 -39.05 14.30 11.27
C TRP A 623 -38.80 14.31 9.76
N GLN A 624 -37.54 14.31 9.31
CA GLN A 624 -37.19 14.19 7.89
C GLN A 624 -37.73 12.92 7.24
N ALA A 625 -37.73 11.79 7.97
CA ALA A 625 -38.29 10.52 7.50
C ALA A 625 -39.82 10.53 7.39
N ARG A 626 -40.52 11.48 8.04
CA ARG A 626 -41.97 11.66 7.90
C ARG A 626 -42.26 12.51 6.66
N GLY A 627 -42.32 11.85 5.50
CA GLY A 627 -42.59 12.49 4.21
C GLY A 627 -43.83 13.40 4.24
N ASN A 628 -44.90 12.99 4.94
CA ASN A 628 -46.15 13.72 5.08
C ASN A 628 -46.03 15.08 5.78
N SER A 629 -44.97 15.31 6.56
CA SER A 629 -44.73 16.60 7.24
C SER A 629 -43.50 17.34 6.70
N PHE A 630 -42.44 16.60 6.35
CA PHE A 630 -41.19 17.21 5.92
C PHE A 630 -41.24 17.71 4.48
N GLU A 631 -41.84 16.94 3.56
CA GLU A 631 -41.90 17.35 2.16
C GLU A 631 -42.79 18.60 1.94
N PRO A 632 -43.99 18.73 2.55
CA PRO A 632 -44.77 19.96 2.43
C PRO A 632 -44.02 21.18 2.97
N PHE A 633 -43.28 21.02 4.07
CA PHE A 633 -42.45 22.07 4.64
C PHE A 633 -41.34 22.52 3.67
N LEU A 634 -40.59 21.57 3.09
CA LEU A 634 -39.57 21.90 2.10
C LEU A 634 -40.16 22.53 0.84
N LYS A 635 -41.31 22.05 0.35
CA LYS A 635 -42.01 22.66 -0.80
C LYS A 635 -42.45 24.08 -0.49
N PHE A 636 -42.93 24.34 0.74
CA PHE A 636 -43.25 25.69 1.20
C PHE A 636 -42.00 26.58 1.21
N LEU A 637 -40.86 26.10 1.72
CA LEU A 637 -39.59 26.83 1.68
C LEU A 637 -39.14 27.11 0.23
N GLY A 638 -39.19 26.12 -0.66
CA GLY A 638 -38.84 26.28 -2.07
C GLY A 638 -39.74 27.27 -2.81
N ARG A 639 -41.05 27.27 -2.53
CA ARG A 639 -42.00 28.26 -3.11
C ARG A 639 -41.76 29.67 -2.59
N THR A 640 -41.37 29.80 -1.32
CA THR A 640 -41.07 31.08 -0.68
C THR A 640 -39.62 31.54 -0.90
N GLN A 641 -38.75 30.70 -1.48
CA GLN A 641 -37.34 30.98 -1.78
C GLN A 641 -37.15 32.37 -2.40
N ARG A 642 -37.99 32.76 -3.37
CA ARG A 642 -37.91 34.06 -4.06
C ARG A 642 -37.99 35.28 -3.13
N LEU A 643 -38.62 35.15 -1.97
CA LEU A 643 -38.76 36.24 -0.99
C LEU A 643 -37.45 36.45 -0.23
N TRP A 644 -36.77 35.37 0.13
CA TRP A 644 -35.57 35.39 0.95
C TRP A 644 -34.27 35.25 0.14
N ASP A 645 -34.35 34.93 -1.16
CA ASP A 645 -33.24 35.05 -2.13
C ASP A 645 -32.95 36.50 -2.56
N ARG A 646 -33.76 37.47 -2.12
CA ARG A 646 -33.51 38.89 -2.39
C ARG A 646 -32.13 39.29 -1.84
N PRO A 647 -31.33 40.10 -2.57
CA PRO A 647 -29.92 40.33 -2.27
C PRO A 647 -29.61 40.70 -0.81
N VAL A 648 -30.45 41.54 -0.19
CA VAL A 648 -30.28 41.98 1.20
C VAL A 648 -30.53 40.82 2.18
N PHE A 649 -31.68 40.14 2.06
CA PHE A 649 -32.04 39.03 2.94
C PHE A 649 -31.09 37.85 2.80
N ARG A 650 -30.71 37.51 1.56
CA ARG A 650 -29.78 36.43 1.28
C ARG A 650 -28.40 36.69 1.87
N ARG A 651 -27.88 37.92 1.73
CA ARG A 651 -26.62 38.32 2.38
C ARG A 651 -26.68 38.20 3.90
N VAL A 652 -27.80 38.60 4.52
CA VAL A 652 -27.97 38.48 5.99
C VAL A 652 -27.98 37.01 6.43
N MET A 653 -28.70 36.14 5.71
CA MET A 653 -28.73 34.71 6.03
C MET A 653 -27.39 34.02 5.76
N GLU A 654 -26.72 34.33 4.65
CA GLU A 654 -25.39 33.80 4.34
C GLU A 654 -24.35 34.30 5.36
N TRP A 655 -24.44 35.56 5.80
CA TRP A 655 -23.62 36.08 6.88
C TRP A 655 -23.86 35.32 8.19
N GLY A 656 -25.12 35.10 8.59
CA GLY A 656 -25.46 34.30 9.78
C GLY A 656 -24.98 32.85 9.67
N ALA A 657 -25.22 32.21 8.52
CA ALA A 657 -24.77 30.86 8.23
C ALA A 657 -23.23 30.76 8.21
N SER A 658 -22.53 31.82 7.78
CA SER A 658 -21.07 31.83 7.75
C SER A 658 -20.45 31.67 9.14
N PHE A 659 -21.09 32.14 10.21
CA PHE A 659 -20.61 31.88 11.58
C PHE A 659 -20.70 30.40 11.94
N VAL A 660 -21.83 29.77 11.61
CA VAL A 660 -22.04 28.34 11.84
C VAL A 660 -21.09 27.51 10.99
N LEU A 661 -20.94 27.85 9.71
CA LEU A 661 -20.02 27.21 8.79
C LEU A 661 -18.56 27.39 9.23
N LYS A 662 -18.17 28.57 9.72
CA LYS A 662 -16.82 28.80 10.28
C LYS A 662 -16.57 27.96 11.53
N ALA A 663 -17.57 27.76 12.39
CA ALA A 663 -17.45 26.87 13.54
C ALA A 663 -17.32 25.39 13.15
N LEU A 664 -17.96 24.98 12.04
CA LEU A 664 -17.93 23.61 11.53
C LEU A 664 -16.77 23.33 10.56
N ALA A 665 -16.24 24.36 9.89
CA ALA A 665 -15.21 24.25 8.84
C ALA A 665 -13.93 23.51 9.28
N PRO A 666 -13.38 23.71 10.49
CA PRO A 666 -12.17 22.99 10.92
C PRO A 666 -12.37 21.47 11.03
N THR A 667 -13.59 21.03 11.34
CA THR A 667 -13.88 19.61 11.59
C THR A 667 -14.50 18.91 10.37
N ALA A 668 -15.27 19.64 9.57
CA ALA A 668 -15.97 19.10 8.40
C ALA A 668 -15.28 19.43 7.06
N LYS A 669 -14.22 20.26 7.06
CA LYS A 669 -13.59 20.85 5.86
C LYS A 669 -14.59 21.41 4.83
N LEU A 670 -15.73 21.90 5.31
CA LEU A 670 -16.67 22.64 4.46
C LEU A 670 -16.04 24.01 4.11
N PRO A 671 -16.12 24.46 2.85
CA PRO A 671 -15.68 25.80 2.49
C PRO A 671 -16.39 26.84 3.37
N GLN A 672 -15.64 27.78 3.93
CA GLN A 672 -16.23 28.88 4.70
C GLN A 672 -17.14 29.76 3.84
N GLU A 673 -16.94 29.69 2.51
CA GLU A 673 -17.67 30.39 1.46
C GLU A 673 -18.79 29.53 0.86
N LEU A 674 -19.14 28.39 1.48
CA LEU A 674 -20.21 27.55 0.98
C LEU A 674 -21.53 28.34 0.98
N LEU A 675 -22.00 28.66 -0.22
CA LEU A 675 -23.28 29.34 -0.40
C LEU A 675 -24.43 28.41 -0.04
N LEU A 676 -25.46 28.96 0.60
CA LEU A 676 -26.66 28.19 0.92
C LEU A 676 -27.31 27.69 -0.38
N PRO A 677 -27.55 26.38 -0.52
CA PRO A 677 -28.18 25.83 -1.72
C PRO A 677 -29.63 26.33 -1.82
N ARG A 678 -30.11 26.52 -3.05
CA ARG A 678 -31.52 26.81 -3.31
C ARG A 678 -32.35 25.56 -3.10
N ILE A 679 -33.55 25.70 -2.56
CA ILE A 679 -34.47 24.58 -2.36
C ILE A 679 -35.38 24.45 -3.59
N ALA A 680 -35.50 23.23 -4.12
CA ALA A 680 -36.34 22.95 -5.27
C ALA A 680 -37.83 23.09 -4.91
N PRO A 681 -38.62 23.91 -5.63
CA PRO A 681 -40.06 24.07 -5.39
C PRO A 681 -40.88 22.85 -5.84
N ARG A 682 -40.32 22.05 -6.76
CA ARG A 682 -40.83 20.74 -7.19
C ARG A 682 -39.71 19.73 -7.08
N GLN A 683 -39.99 18.60 -6.43
CA GLN A 683 -39.00 17.56 -6.23
C GLN A 683 -38.66 16.84 -7.53
N LEU A 684 -37.51 16.17 -7.60
CA LEU A 684 -37.06 15.45 -8.81
C LEU A 684 -38.11 14.45 -9.31
N ARG A 685 -38.74 13.70 -8.39
CA ARG A 685 -39.83 12.77 -8.68
C ARG A 685 -41.06 13.45 -9.29
N GLU A 686 -41.41 14.65 -8.82
CA GLU A 686 -42.54 15.41 -9.35
C GLU A 686 -42.25 16.03 -10.71
N ARG A 687 -40.97 16.34 -10.98
CA ARG A 687 -40.50 16.88 -12.27
C ARG A 687 -40.44 15.78 -13.34
N HIS A 688 -40.11 14.55 -12.95
CA HIS A 688 -40.04 13.38 -13.84
C HIS A 688 -41.05 12.29 -13.44
N ALA A 689 -42.31 12.69 -13.19
CA ALA A 689 -43.35 11.77 -12.72
C ALA A 689 -43.62 10.59 -13.67
N SER A 690 -43.35 10.76 -14.97
CA SER A 690 -43.47 9.70 -15.97
C SER A 690 -42.43 8.59 -15.85
N LEU A 691 -41.31 8.84 -15.16
CA LEU A 691 -40.25 7.85 -14.93
C LEU A 691 -40.48 7.02 -13.66
N ILE A 692 -41.52 7.33 -12.88
CA ILE A 692 -41.82 6.61 -11.65
C ILE A 692 -42.67 5.37 -12.00
N PRO A 693 -42.22 4.16 -11.63
CA PRO A 693 -43.01 2.96 -11.83
C PRO A 693 -44.36 3.08 -11.13
N LYS A 694 -45.45 2.74 -11.83
CA LYS A 694 -46.76 2.60 -11.21
C LYS A 694 -46.75 1.37 -10.29
N PRO A 695 -47.48 1.39 -9.15
CA PRO A 695 -47.60 0.22 -8.29
C PRO A 695 -48.07 -1.00 -9.09
N GLY A 696 -47.33 -2.11 -9.03
CA GLY A 696 -47.63 -3.35 -9.75
C GLY A 696 -47.11 -3.44 -11.19
N ALA A 697 -46.49 -2.40 -11.74
CA ALA A 697 -45.84 -2.47 -13.06
C ALA A 697 -44.51 -3.22 -12.96
N GLN A 698 -44.30 -4.22 -13.82
CA GLN A 698 -42.98 -4.85 -13.97
C GLN A 698 -42.01 -3.87 -14.64
N PRO A 699 -40.75 -3.78 -14.18
CA PRO A 699 -39.73 -3.00 -14.88
C PRO A 699 -39.56 -3.51 -16.30
N ALA A 700 -39.39 -2.60 -17.27
CA ALA A 700 -39.00 -3.00 -18.62
C ALA A 700 -37.66 -3.76 -18.56
N PRO A 701 -37.51 -4.92 -19.24
CA PRO A 701 -36.23 -5.62 -19.31
C PRO A 701 -35.16 -4.68 -19.89
N GLY A 702 -34.02 -4.54 -19.19
CA GLY A 702 -32.90 -3.70 -19.64
C GLY A 702 -32.96 -2.21 -19.25
N GLY A 703 -33.94 -1.77 -18.45
CA GLY A 703 -34.02 -0.37 -18.00
C GLY A 703 -33.00 0.01 -16.90
N VAL A 704 -32.52 1.26 -16.92
CA VAL A 704 -31.63 1.82 -15.89
C VAL A 704 -32.44 2.34 -14.69
N ALA A 705 -32.08 1.90 -13.48
CA ALA A 705 -32.67 2.42 -12.24
C ALA A 705 -31.79 3.52 -11.63
N TYR A 706 -32.33 4.73 -11.48
CA TYR A 706 -31.65 5.85 -10.82
C TYR A 706 -32.17 6.07 -9.39
N PHE A 707 -31.34 5.75 -8.41
CA PHE A 707 -31.59 6.04 -7.00
C PHE A 707 -31.02 7.42 -6.65
N HIS A 708 -31.87 8.45 -6.65
CA HIS A 708 -31.44 9.81 -6.33
C HIS A 708 -31.24 10.01 -4.81
N GLY A 709 -30.25 10.81 -4.44
CA GLY A 709 -30.03 11.23 -3.06
C GLY A 709 -30.96 12.36 -2.62
N CYS A 710 -30.90 12.75 -1.34
CA CYS A 710 -31.66 13.88 -0.80
C CYS A 710 -31.30 15.21 -1.49
N ALA A 711 -30.02 15.45 -1.79
CA ALA A 711 -29.56 16.69 -2.43
C ALA A 711 -30.21 16.90 -3.81
N ALA A 712 -30.08 15.93 -4.71
CA ALA A 712 -30.69 15.96 -6.04
C ALA A 712 -32.23 16.03 -6.03
N ASN A 713 -32.88 15.66 -4.91
CA ASN A 713 -34.33 15.75 -4.76
C ASN A 713 -34.80 17.09 -4.19
N TYR A 714 -34.07 17.64 -3.23
CA TYR A 714 -34.50 18.80 -2.43
C TYR A 714 -33.83 20.10 -2.83
N PHE A 715 -32.66 20.06 -3.46
CA PHE A 715 -31.96 21.27 -3.90
C PHE A 715 -32.19 21.53 -5.39
N ASP A 716 -32.21 22.82 -5.75
CA ASP A 716 -32.28 23.31 -7.13
C ASP A 716 -30.86 23.48 -7.67
N ASP A 717 -30.16 22.36 -7.86
CA ASP A 717 -28.77 22.30 -8.34
C ASP A 717 -28.64 21.74 -9.77
N GLY A 718 -29.75 21.27 -10.35
CA GLY A 718 -29.82 20.68 -11.70
C GLY A 718 -29.14 19.31 -11.85
N VAL A 719 -28.51 18.76 -10.80
CA VAL A 719 -27.71 17.53 -10.89
C VAL A 719 -28.59 16.34 -11.26
N GLY A 720 -29.75 16.19 -10.60
CA GLY A 720 -30.67 15.09 -10.87
C GLY A 720 -31.19 15.09 -12.32
N ASP A 721 -31.50 16.26 -12.87
CA ASP A 721 -31.98 16.40 -14.25
C ASP A 721 -30.88 16.14 -15.26
N ALA A 722 -29.66 16.61 -14.98
CA ALA A 722 -28.50 16.36 -15.83
C ALA A 722 -28.21 14.85 -15.92
N VAL A 723 -28.23 14.13 -14.79
CA VAL A 723 -28.06 12.67 -14.77
C VAL A 723 -29.13 11.98 -15.61
N ILE A 724 -30.41 12.34 -15.43
CA ILE A 724 -31.50 11.77 -16.24
C ILE A 724 -31.31 12.07 -17.74
N GLY A 725 -30.86 13.29 -18.08
CA GLY A 725 -30.57 13.69 -19.45
C GLY A 725 -29.45 12.86 -20.08
N VAL A 726 -28.37 12.62 -19.33
CA VAL A 726 -27.25 11.76 -19.77
C VAL A 726 -27.73 10.32 -19.96
N LEU A 727 -28.46 9.75 -19.00
CA LEU A 727 -28.99 8.39 -19.12
C LEU A 727 -29.87 8.26 -20.37
N ARG A 728 -30.86 9.14 -20.55
CA ARG A 728 -31.71 9.14 -21.76
C ARG A 728 -30.94 9.21 -23.07
N LYS A 729 -29.80 9.90 -23.10
CA LYS A 729 -28.94 9.99 -24.29
C LYS A 729 -28.23 8.67 -24.60
N HIS A 730 -27.93 7.87 -23.59
CA HIS A 730 -27.14 6.65 -23.70
C HIS A 730 -27.97 5.34 -23.68
N GLY A 731 -29.30 5.45 -23.56
CA GLY A 731 -30.22 4.32 -23.45
C GLY A 731 -30.42 3.89 -22.00
#